data_AF-A0A4S8JV34-F1
#
_entry.id   AF-A0A4S8JV34-F1
#
_cell.length_a   1.000
_cell.length_b   1.000
_cell.length_c   1.000
_cell.angle_alpha   90.00
_cell.angle_beta   90.00
_cell.angle_gamma   90.00
#
_symmetry.space_group_name_H-M   'P 1'
#
loop_
_entity.id
_entity.type
_entity.pdbx_description
1 polymer ?
#
loop_
_entity_poly.entity_id
_entity_poly.type
_entity_poly.pdbx_seq_one_letter_code
_entity_poly.pdbx_strand_id
1 'polypeptide(L)'
;MAKTRTRGPPAPAFVAAEVEEQPGAAPFPWSTMRLTPPTAAAVALFALLVRVLVSLGSYSGQGTPPMYGDYEAQRHWMEITLHTPAAEWYRNTTANDLAYWGLDYPPLTAYQSLAHALLINVSLPQSLALSSSRGFESHQSKLMMRWTVLSSDLLVFFPAAIYFVWVYLQRNVGGDGEERSAPWLLAMILLNPCLILVDHGHFQYNCISLGFTLGAIAAVLSRNDFAASALFSLAINHKQMSLYFAPAFFSHLLGKCLRRKNPIFEVMKLGFVVIGTFALVWWPYLYSVESVMELLLRPLFPSPSLPNCEAKKQHHQRKKPYSLSDSGGGLGQEGERSGGQKGRSHFEAWESEEKGDGERMSIYGRDPWGGPLEIHADSATDDDRSRNLDLDRAALSMTSRQLDETQQSWLLAGPGDKGKKKKKYVDLGCLIVSRKIFLWTVGAVVAAAALAGLITLIVKTVPHHHRPRPPPDNYTLALHKALMFFNAQRSGRIPKHNNVSWRGNSGMKDGFSDPSYGRSLVGGFYDAGDAIKFNFPASFAMTMLSWSVIEYSAKYEAAGELVHVKEIIKWGVDYLLKTFNSSADTIDRVAAQVGQGATSGGTNPNDHYCWTRPEDIDYPRPVYVCHSCSDLTAEMAAALASASIVFKDNKAYSQKLVHGAATLWKFAREQRGRYSEGGSDASVFYNSTSYWDEFVWGGAWMYLATGNSSYLQLSTHPKLAKHAGAFWGGPDYGVLSWDNKLTGAQVLLSRLRLFLSPGYPYEEMLRTFHNQTGIIMCSYLPVFNSFNRTKGGLIQLNHGRPQPLQYVVNAAFLASLYSDYLEAADTPGWYCGPNFFPTGALRDFARTQIDYILGKNPKRMSYVVGFGQRYPKHVHHRGASIPKNGVKYNCKGGWKWRDTKKPNPNTIIGAMVAGPDKHDGFHDIRTNYNYTEPTLAGNAGLVAALVALSGESTGVDKNTIFSAVPPMFPSPPPPPAPWRP
;
A
#
# COMPACT_ATOMS: atom_id res chain seq x y z
N MET A 1 -26.52 -23.71 69.67
CA MET A 1 -25.97 -22.33 69.69
C MET A 1 -24.76 -22.29 68.75
N ALA A 2 -24.87 -22.20 67.42
CA ALA A 2 -25.49 -21.20 66.55
C ALA A 2 -24.96 -19.78 66.77
N LYS A 3 -23.92 -19.38 66.02
CA LYS A 3 -23.58 -17.97 65.78
C LYS A 3 -23.69 -17.65 64.29
N THR A 4 -24.47 -16.63 64.05
CA THR A 4 -25.15 -16.15 62.86
C THR A 4 -24.24 -15.47 61.85
N ARG A 5 -24.50 -15.74 60.57
CA ARG A 5 -23.96 -15.06 59.38
C ARG A 5 -25.06 -14.13 58.85
N THR A 6 -24.87 -12.81 58.92
CA THR A 6 -25.81 -11.83 58.36
C THR A 6 -25.36 -11.36 56.98
N ARG A 7 -26.32 -11.35 56.04
CA ARG A 7 -26.19 -10.98 54.62
C ARG A 7 -26.18 -9.45 54.43
N GLY A 8 -25.32 -8.97 53.53
CA GLY A 8 -25.44 -7.65 52.88
C GLY A 8 -26.24 -7.75 51.56
N PRO A 9 -26.72 -6.61 51.01
CA PRO A 9 -27.76 -6.58 49.96
C PRO A 9 -27.22 -6.94 48.56
N PRO A 10 -28.08 -7.44 47.64
CA PRO A 10 -27.68 -7.77 46.28
C PRO A 10 -27.59 -6.53 45.38
N ALA A 11 -26.63 -6.57 44.45
CA ALA A 11 -26.46 -5.61 43.36
C ALA A 11 -27.63 -5.67 42.35
N PRO A 12 -27.99 -4.56 41.69
CA PRO A 12 -29.13 -4.51 40.78
C PRO A 12 -28.86 -5.28 39.49
N ALA A 13 -29.85 -6.08 39.09
CA ALA A 13 -29.89 -6.78 37.82
C ALA A 13 -30.01 -5.79 36.65
N PHE A 14 -29.08 -5.88 35.69
CA PHE A 14 -29.23 -5.24 34.39
C PHE A 14 -30.35 -5.96 33.61
N VAL A 15 -31.44 -5.23 33.40
CA VAL A 15 -32.50 -5.61 32.47
C VAL A 15 -31.92 -5.47 31.06
N ALA A 16 -31.82 -6.59 30.35
CA ALA A 16 -31.56 -6.59 28.91
C ALA A 16 -32.74 -5.91 28.22
N ALA A 17 -32.48 -4.77 27.58
CA ALA A 17 -33.44 -4.16 26.68
C ALA A 17 -33.52 -5.05 25.43
N GLU A 18 -34.70 -5.61 25.18
CA GLU A 18 -35.06 -6.20 23.89
C GLU A 18 -34.89 -5.13 22.81
N VAL A 19 -33.92 -5.35 21.92
CA VAL A 19 -33.80 -4.59 20.67
C VAL A 19 -34.79 -5.21 19.70
N GLU A 20 -35.81 -4.44 19.36
CA GLU A 20 -36.78 -4.75 18.31
C GLU A 20 -36.04 -4.82 16.96
N GLU A 21 -35.83 -6.04 16.47
CA GLU A 21 -35.24 -6.33 15.16
C GLU A 21 -36.15 -5.77 14.05
N GLN A 22 -35.62 -4.88 13.22
CA GLN A 22 -36.26 -4.56 11.95
C GLN A 22 -36.20 -5.78 11.02
N PRO A 23 -37.25 -6.06 10.23
CA PRO A 23 -37.28 -7.23 9.37
C PRO A 23 -36.21 -7.11 8.28
N GLY A 24 -35.19 -7.96 8.39
CA GLY A 24 -34.12 -8.09 7.42
C GLY A 24 -34.65 -8.40 6.02
N ALA A 25 -33.98 -7.84 5.02
CA ALA A 25 -34.18 -8.21 3.63
C ALA A 25 -34.15 -9.75 3.49
N ALA A 26 -35.12 -10.31 2.76
CA ALA A 26 -35.20 -11.74 2.53
C ALA A 26 -33.83 -12.29 2.08
N PRO A 27 -33.26 -13.28 2.78
CA PRO A 27 -31.99 -13.86 2.37
C PRO A 27 -32.12 -14.42 0.96
N PHE A 28 -31.10 -14.21 0.13
CA PHE A 28 -31.05 -14.79 -1.21
C PHE A 28 -31.28 -16.31 -1.11
N PRO A 29 -32.07 -16.93 -2.01
CA PRO A 29 -32.53 -18.33 -1.89
C PRO A 29 -31.41 -19.39 -1.87
N TRP A 30 -30.14 -18.99 -1.99
CA TRP A 30 -28.96 -19.85 -2.02
C TRP A 30 -28.21 -19.90 -0.68
N SER A 31 -28.54 -19.06 0.30
CA SER A 31 -27.78 -18.93 1.56
C SER A 31 -27.86 -20.17 2.47
N THR A 32 -28.84 -21.05 2.27
CA THR A 32 -29.09 -22.24 3.11
C THR A 32 -28.79 -23.57 2.41
N MET A 33 -27.99 -23.57 1.34
CA MET A 33 -27.76 -24.78 0.54
C MET A 33 -26.84 -25.77 1.29
N ARG A 34 -27.37 -26.95 1.66
CA ARG A 34 -26.60 -28.06 2.21
C ARG A 34 -25.70 -28.67 1.13
N LEU A 35 -24.52 -29.18 1.49
CA LEU A 35 -23.64 -29.90 0.56
C LEU A 35 -24.27 -31.26 0.22
N THR A 36 -25.04 -31.30 -0.86
CA THR A 36 -25.56 -32.54 -1.42
C THR A 36 -24.55 -33.14 -2.41
N PRO A 37 -24.52 -34.47 -2.62
CA PRO A 37 -23.67 -35.10 -3.63
C PRO A 37 -23.71 -34.43 -5.03
N PRO A 38 -24.89 -34.05 -5.59
CA PRO A 38 -24.93 -33.37 -6.90
C PRO A 38 -24.30 -31.97 -6.85
N THR A 39 -24.48 -31.22 -5.77
CA THR A 39 -23.83 -29.89 -5.63
C THR A 39 -22.33 -29.99 -5.49
N ALA A 40 -21.82 -30.96 -4.72
CA ALA A 40 -20.39 -31.21 -4.60
C ALA A 40 -19.79 -31.65 -5.94
N ALA A 41 -20.49 -32.52 -6.69
CA ALA A 41 -20.09 -32.94 -8.03
C ALA A 41 -20.07 -31.75 -9.01
N ALA A 42 -21.07 -30.87 -8.98
CA ALA A 42 -21.10 -29.68 -9.85
C ALA A 42 -19.93 -28.72 -9.57
N VAL A 43 -19.64 -28.43 -8.31
CA VAL A 43 -18.49 -27.59 -7.92
C VAL A 43 -17.17 -28.25 -8.32
N ALA A 44 -17.02 -29.55 -8.09
CA ALA A 44 -15.82 -30.30 -8.48
C ALA A 44 -15.63 -30.33 -10.00
N LEU A 45 -16.69 -30.57 -10.77
CA LEU A 45 -16.64 -30.56 -12.24
C LEU A 45 -16.28 -29.18 -12.80
N PHE A 46 -16.81 -28.11 -12.19
CA PHE A 46 -16.43 -26.75 -12.56
C PHE A 46 -14.96 -26.45 -12.24
N ALA A 47 -14.50 -26.83 -11.04
CA ALA A 47 -13.10 -26.67 -10.65
C ALA A 47 -12.12 -27.51 -11.50
N LEU A 48 -12.57 -28.67 -11.97
CA LEU A 48 -11.86 -29.51 -12.94
C LEU A 48 -11.77 -28.82 -14.30
N LEU A 49 -12.88 -28.25 -14.79
CA LEU A 49 -12.91 -27.51 -16.05
C LEU A 49 -11.93 -26.33 -16.03
N VAL A 50 -11.90 -25.55 -14.95
CA VAL A 50 -10.99 -24.41 -14.80
C VAL A 50 -9.51 -24.86 -14.88
N ARG A 51 -9.14 -25.95 -14.20
CA ARG A 51 -7.78 -26.53 -14.28
C ARG A 51 -7.43 -26.97 -15.69
N VAL A 52 -8.35 -27.65 -16.38
CA VAL A 52 -8.17 -28.07 -17.78
C VAL A 52 -7.98 -26.84 -18.68
N LEU A 53 -8.75 -25.77 -18.50
CA LEU A 53 -8.60 -24.54 -19.30
C LEU A 53 -7.24 -23.87 -19.08
N VAL A 54 -6.74 -23.80 -17.84
CA VAL A 54 -5.41 -23.27 -17.53
C VAL A 54 -4.31 -24.14 -18.16
N SER A 55 -4.49 -25.46 -18.17
CA SER A 55 -3.51 -26.40 -18.73
C SER A 55 -3.27 -26.23 -20.25
N LEU A 56 -4.19 -25.56 -20.97
CA LEU A 56 -4.05 -25.24 -22.39
C LEU A 56 -3.03 -24.12 -22.66
N GLY A 57 -2.72 -23.28 -21.66
CA GLY A 57 -1.78 -22.17 -21.77
C GLY A 57 -0.30 -22.60 -21.85
N SER A 58 0.60 -21.67 -22.15
CA SER A 58 2.06 -21.88 -22.04
C SER A 58 2.50 -22.09 -20.58
N TYR A 59 3.77 -22.44 -20.37
CA TYR A 59 4.35 -22.62 -19.03
C TYR A 59 5.69 -21.88 -18.88
N SER A 60 6.08 -21.59 -17.64
CA SER A 60 7.38 -20.96 -17.37
C SER A 60 8.53 -21.92 -17.71
N GLY A 61 9.45 -21.47 -18.54
CA GLY A 61 10.57 -22.28 -19.03
C GLY A 61 10.34 -22.92 -20.41
N GLN A 62 9.16 -22.74 -21.02
CA GLN A 62 8.86 -23.22 -22.37
C GLN A 62 9.82 -22.59 -23.40
N GLY A 63 10.54 -23.43 -24.15
CA GLY A 63 11.50 -22.98 -25.16
C GLY A 63 12.76 -22.27 -24.62
N THR A 64 13.07 -22.37 -23.32
CA THR A 64 14.25 -21.73 -22.73
C THR A 64 15.32 -22.76 -22.31
N PRO A 65 16.23 -23.17 -23.21
CA PRO A 65 17.37 -24.02 -22.85
C PRO A 65 18.32 -23.32 -21.86
N PRO A 66 19.09 -24.07 -21.05
CA PRO A 66 19.23 -25.53 -21.04
C PRO A 66 18.33 -26.26 -20.02
N MET A 67 17.67 -25.52 -19.12
CA MET A 67 17.00 -26.09 -17.94
C MET A 67 15.47 -26.09 -18.01
N TYR A 68 14.84 -25.39 -18.97
CA TYR A 68 13.40 -25.48 -19.31
C TYR A 68 12.39 -25.42 -18.13
N GLY A 69 12.82 -24.84 -16.99
CA GLY A 69 12.02 -24.63 -15.80
C GLY A 69 11.53 -25.92 -15.12
N ASP A 70 10.45 -25.78 -14.37
CA ASP A 70 9.87 -26.82 -13.52
C ASP A 70 9.34 -28.03 -14.30
N TYR A 71 8.93 -27.82 -15.56
CA TYR A 71 8.53 -28.91 -16.45
C TYR A 71 9.67 -29.93 -16.61
N GLU A 72 10.89 -29.45 -16.87
CA GLU A 72 12.05 -30.29 -17.09
C GLU A 72 12.57 -30.88 -15.79
N ALA A 73 12.52 -30.15 -14.68
CA ALA A 73 12.85 -30.70 -13.37
C ALA A 73 11.99 -31.95 -13.07
N GLN A 74 10.67 -31.84 -13.21
CA GLN A 74 9.76 -32.97 -12.97
C GLN A 74 9.93 -34.10 -13.98
N ARG A 75 10.09 -33.79 -15.27
CA ARG A 75 10.33 -34.79 -16.32
C ARG A 75 11.63 -35.55 -16.05
N HIS A 76 12.70 -34.83 -15.68
CA HIS A 76 13.99 -35.44 -15.37
C HIS A 76 13.92 -36.32 -14.12
N TRP A 77 13.16 -35.93 -13.10
CA TRP A 77 12.92 -36.80 -11.94
C TRP A 77 12.20 -38.10 -12.34
N MET A 78 11.25 -38.03 -13.28
CA MET A 78 10.60 -39.23 -13.85
C MET A 78 11.59 -40.10 -14.63
N GLU A 79 12.48 -39.51 -15.42
CA GLU A 79 13.55 -40.21 -16.15
C GLU A 79 14.49 -40.96 -15.18
N ILE A 80 15.01 -40.28 -14.16
CA ILE A 80 15.96 -40.86 -13.19
C ILE A 80 15.28 -41.97 -12.39
N THR A 81 14.07 -41.74 -11.89
CA THR A 81 13.37 -42.73 -11.05
C THR A 81 13.00 -44.00 -11.81
N LEU A 82 12.74 -43.90 -13.11
CA LEU A 82 12.44 -45.04 -13.97
C LEU A 82 13.66 -45.92 -14.27
N HIS A 83 14.82 -45.30 -14.48
CA HIS A 83 16.00 -45.99 -15.01
C HIS A 83 17.07 -46.34 -13.97
N THR A 84 17.03 -45.75 -12.77
CA THR A 84 18.01 -46.00 -11.71
C THR A 84 17.37 -46.67 -10.48
N PRO A 85 18.10 -47.52 -9.75
CA PRO A 85 17.62 -48.10 -8.50
C PRO A 85 17.31 -47.03 -7.44
N ALA A 86 16.34 -47.28 -6.55
CA ALA A 86 15.92 -46.31 -5.53
C ALA A 86 17.08 -45.76 -4.68
N ALA A 87 18.07 -46.60 -4.36
CA ALA A 87 19.26 -46.22 -3.60
C ALA A 87 20.15 -45.16 -4.31
N GLU A 88 20.00 -44.97 -5.62
CA GLU A 88 20.80 -44.04 -6.43
C GLU A 88 20.08 -42.72 -6.75
N TRP A 89 18.77 -42.61 -6.48
CA TRP A 89 17.96 -41.42 -6.82
C TRP A 89 18.51 -40.11 -6.24
N TYR A 90 19.14 -40.19 -5.06
CA TYR A 90 19.69 -39.04 -4.34
C TYR A 90 21.22 -38.99 -4.38
N ARG A 91 21.89 -39.81 -5.21
CA ARG A 91 23.35 -39.90 -5.26
C ARG A 91 23.90 -39.48 -6.62
N ASN A 92 25.10 -38.92 -6.61
CA ASN A 92 25.78 -38.56 -7.84
C ASN A 92 26.36 -39.84 -8.42
N THR A 93 25.87 -40.28 -9.56
CA THR A 93 26.36 -41.48 -10.24
C THR A 93 26.64 -41.17 -11.71
N THR A 94 27.22 -42.11 -12.44
CA THR A 94 27.41 -41.97 -13.90
C THR A 94 26.07 -41.87 -14.65
N ALA A 95 24.98 -42.35 -14.05
CA ALA A 95 23.63 -42.29 -14.60
C ALA A 95 22.78 -41.13 -14.05
N ASN A 96 23.10 -40.59 -12.86
CA ASN A 96 22.35 -39.52 -12.21
C ASN A 96 23.26 -38.32 -11.90
N ASP A 97 23.10 -37.26 -12.70
CA ASP A 97 23.83 -36.00 -12.56
C ASP A 97 23.03 -35.01 -11.73
N LEU A 98 23.40 -34.89 -10.46
CA LEU A 98 22.71 -34.02 -9.51
C LEU A 98 22.86 -32.52 -9.81
N ALA A 99 23.79 -32.13 -10.70
CA ALA A 99 24.01 -30.73 -11.07
C ALA A 99 23.07 -30.24 -12.18
N TYR A 100 22.35 -31.15 -12.87
CA TYR A 100 21.36 -30.78 -13.88
C TYR A 100 20.00 -30.44 -13.25
N TRP A 101 19.28 -31.44 -12.75
CA TRP A 101 18.04 -31.29 -11.99
C TRP A 101 17.94 -32.39 -10.93
N GLY A 102 18.86 -32.36 -9.96
CA GLY A 102 18.87 -33.34 -8.88
C GLY A 102 17.56 -33.37 -8.10
N LEU A 103 17.13 -34.57 -7.70
CA LEU A 103 15.93 -34.76 -6.89
C LEU A 103 16.15 -34.20 -5.48
N ASP A 104 15.47 -33.10 -5.16
CA ASP A 104 15.61 -32.32 -3.91
C ASP A 104 14.42 -32.51 -2.94
N TYR A 105 13.41 -33.28 -3.34
CA TYR A 105 12.21 -33.54 -2.53
C TYR A 105 12.32 -34.86 -1.76
N PRO A 106 11.62 -35.00 -0.62
CA PRO A 106 11.65 -36.24 0.15
C PRO A 106 11.06 -37.46 -0.60
N PRO A 107 11.33 -38.70 -0.13
CA PRO A 107 11.18 -39.92 -0.94
C PRO A 107 9.79 -40.19 -1.51
N LEU A 108 8.71 -39.67 -0.91
CA LEU A 108 7.36 -39.87 -1.46
C LEU A 108 7.18 -39.19 -2.81
N THR A 109 7.86 -38.06 -3.04
CA THR A 109 7.89 -37.41 -4.37
C THR A 109 8.64 -38.26 -5.38
N ALA A 110 9.70 -38.96 -4.97
CA ALA A 110 10.42 -39.87 -5.85
C ALA A 110 9.53 -41.04 -6.34
N TYR A 111 8.76 -41.66 -5.42
CA TYR A 111 7.80 -42.70 -5.80
C TYR A 111 6.65 -42.18 -6.66
N GLN A 112 6.19 -40.95 -6.43
CA GLN A 112 5.22 -40.29 -7.31
C GLN A 112 5.81 -40.09 -8.71
N SER A 113 7.04 -39.61 -8.83
CA SER A 113 7.73 -39.48 -10.10
C SER A 113 7.89 -40.82 -10.80
N LEU A 114 8.25 -41.89 -10.08
CA LEU A 114 8.28 -43.25 -10.64
C LEU A 114 6.91 -43.69 -11.17
N ALA A 115 5.84 -43.48 -10.40
CA ALA A 115 4.49 -43.85 -10.81
C ALA A 115 4.06 -43.11 -12.09
N HIS A 116 4.36 -41.83 -12.20
CA HIS A 116 4.11 -41.05 -13.41
C HIS A 116 5.01 -41.46 -14.57
N ALA A 117 6.28 -41.78 -14.30
CA ALA A 117 7.22 -42.26 -15.30
C ALA A 117 6.75 -43.55 -15.95
N LEU A 118 6.24 -44.50 -15.15
CA LEU A 118 5.66 -45.75 -15.65
C LEU A 118 4.47 -45.50 -16.58
N LEU A 119 3.63 -44.50 -16.28
CA LEU A 119 2.48 -44.13 -17.12
C LEU A 119 2.93 -43.46 -18.44
N ILE A 120 3.87 -42.52 -18.37
CA ILE A 120 4.35 -41.78 -19.54
C ILE A 120 5.20 -42.67 -20.46
N ASN A 121 6.03 -43.56 -19.90
CA ASN A 121 6.93 -44.42 -20.68
C ASN A 121 6.17 -45.35 -21.66
N VAL A 122 4.94 -45.74 -21.32
CA VAL A 122 4.08 -46.56 -22.21
C VAL A 122 3.68 -45.77 -23.47
N SER A 123 3.49 -44.46 -23.35
CA SER A 123 2.95 -43.62 -24.44
C SER A 123 4.02 -42.81 -25.17
N LEU A 124 5.07 -42.37 -24.47
CA LEU A 124 6.11 -41.49 -25.01
C LEU A 124 7.49 -41.80 -24.38
N PRO A 125 8.08 -42.97 -24.67
CA PRO A 125 9.34 -43.41 -24.07
C PRO A 125 10.52 -42.47 -24.38
N GLN A 126 10.49 -41.79 -25.53
CA GLN A 126 11.52 -40.82 -25.93
C GLN A 126 11.62 -39.63 -24.96
N SER A 127 10.53 -39.27 -24.28
CA SER A 127 10.50 -38.17 -23.32
C SER A 127 11.19 -38.49 -22.00
N LEU A 128 11.49 -39.77 -21.74
CA LEU A 128 12.10 -40.24 -20.48
C LEU A 128 13.37 -41.07 -20.75
N ALA A 129 13.90 -41.05 -21.97
CA ALA A 129 15.08 -41.82 -22.33
C ALA A 129 16.33 -41.28 -21.59
N LEU A 130 17.02 -42.15 -20.85
CA LEU A 130 18.16 -41.79 -20.03
C LEU A 130 19.22 -40.99 -20.83
N SER A 131 19.60 -39.82 -20.31
CA SER A 131 20.61 -38.87 -20.84
C SER A 131 20.27 -38.21 -22.18
N SER A 132 19.50 -38.86 -23.05
CA SER A 132 19.11 -38.33 -24.38
C SER A 132 17.86 -37.45 -24.35
N SER A 133 17.04 -37.57 -23.29
CA SER A 133 15.80 -36.81 -23.13
C SER A 133 15.97 -35.46 -22.42
N ARG A 134 17.20 -35.06 -22.06
CA ARG A 134 17.47 -33.76 -21.42
C ARG A 134 16.98 -32.62 -22.32
N GLY A 135 16.08 -31.79 -21.78
CA GLY A 135 15.44 -30.71 -22.51
C GLY A 135 14.40 -31.15 -23.54
N PHE A 136 13.84 -32.36 -23.41
CA PHE A 136 12.81 -32.85 -24.33
C PHE A 136 11.47 -32.11 -24.11
N GLU A 137 11.12 -31.28 -25.08
CA GLU A 137 9.85 -30.57 -25.13
C GLU A 137 9.06 -30.94 -26.39
N SER A 138 7.82 -31.41 -26.21
CA SER A 138 6.88 -31.66 -27.30
C SER A 138 5.46 -31.33 -26.84
N HIS A 139 4.55 -31.06 -27.78
CA HIS A 139 3.15 -30.84 -27.44
C HIS A 139 2.53 -32.06 -26.73
N GLN A 140 2.92 -33.28 -27.14
CA GLN A 140 2.44 -34.52 -26.53
C GLN A 140 2.97 -34.72 -25.12
N SER A 141 4.28 -34.51 -24.88
CA SER A 141 4.86 -34.62 -23.53
C SER A 141 4.29 -33.58 -22.57
N LYS A 142 4.09 -32.34 -23.02
CA LYS A 142 3.39 -31.29 -22.25
C LYS A 142 2.00 -31.75 -21.82
N LEU A 143 1.19 -32.26 -22.76
CA LEU A 143 -0.18 -32.71 -22.45
C LEU A 143 -0.17 -33.88 -21.46
N MET A 144 0.72 -34.86 -21.63
CA MET A 144 0.84 -35.98 -20.69
C MET A 144 1.26 -35.52 -19.29
N MET A 145 2.21 -34.59 -19.19
CA MET A 145 2.62 -33.99 -17.92
C MET A 145 1.50 -33.18 -17.26
N ARG A 146 0.60 -32.56 -18.03
CA ARG A 146 -0.59 -31.89 -17.47
C ARG A 146 -1.59 -32.92 -16.92
N TRP A 147 -1.76 -34.05 -17.61
CA TRP A 147 -2.61 -35.13 -17.14
C TRP A 147 -2.12 -35.74 -15.84
N THR A 148 -0.81 -35.86 -15.62
CA THR A 148 -0.25 -36.37 -14.35
C THR A 148 -0.47 -35.40 -13.19
N VAL A 149 -0.38 -34.08 -13.41
CA VAL A 149 -0.77 -33.08 -12.39
C VAL A 149 -2.27 -33.20 -12.09
N LEU A 150 -3.10 -33.26 -13.13
CA LEU A 150 -4.55 -33.32 -12.97
C LEU A 150 -5.06 -34.59 -12.30
N SER A 151 -4.50 -35.75 -12.65
CA SER A 151 -4.86 -37.02 -12.02
C SER A 151 -4.43 -37.04 -10.56
N SER A 152 -3.27 -36.49 -10.22
CA SER A 152 -2.79 -36.37 -8.85
C SER A 152 -3.73 -35.51 -7.98
N ASP A 153 -4.18 -34.36 -8.50
CA ASP A 153 -5.17 -33.50 -7.85
C ASP A 153 -6.48 -34.25 -7.55
N LEU A 154 -7.00 -34.96 -8.56
CA LEU A 154 -8.27 -35.69 -8.46
C LEU A 154 -8.20 -36.86 -7.49
N LEU A 155 -7.03 -37.50 -7.35
CA LEU A 155 -6.83 -38.63 -6.45
C LEU A 155 -6.58 -38.22 -5.00
N VAL A 156 -5.93 -37.08 -4.76
CA VAL A 156 -5.48 -36.69 -3.41
C VAL A 156 -6.20 -35.45 -2.89
N PHE A 157 -6.18 -34.34 -3.64
CA PHE A 157 -6.67 -33.05 -3.15
C PHE A 157 -8.19 -32.95 -3.13
N PHE A 158 -8.87 -33.39 -4.20
CA PHE A 158 -10.33 -33.32 -4.31
C PHE A 158 -11.04 -34.15 -3.22
N PRO A 159 -10.68 -35.42 -2.98
CA PRO A 159 -11.27 -36.21 -1.90
C PRO A 159 -10.99 -35.60 -0.52
N ALA A 160 -9.78 -35.06 -0.29
CA ALA A 160 -9.42 -34.41 0.96
C ALA A 160 -10.23 -33.14 1.22
N ALA A 161 -10.47 -32.32 0.19
CA ALA A 161 -11.29 -31.11 0.31
C ALA A 161 -12.75 -31.43 0.61
N ILE A 162 -13.32 -32.43 -0.08
CA ILE A 162 -14.69 -32.90 0.18
C ILE A 162 -14.80 -33.45 1.60
N TYR A 163 -13.84 -34.28 2.02
CA TYR A 163 -13.80 -34.84 3.37
C TYR A 163 -13.70 -33.75 4.43
N PHE A 164 -12.83 -32.75 4.24
CA PHE A 164 -12.69 -31.62 5.15
C PHE A 164 -13.99 -30.83 5.30
N VAL A 165 -14.60 -30.39 4.20
CA VAL A 165 -15.85 -29.60 4.24
C VAL A 165 -16.97 -30.39 4.91
N TRP A 166 -17.07 -31.69 4.63
CA TRP A 166 -18.06 -32.57 5.24
C TRP A 166 -17.89 -32.65 6.77
N VAL A 167 -16.68 -32.91 7.27
CA VAL A 167 -16.41 -33.00 8.71
C VAL A 167 -16.54 -31.64 9.39
N TYR A 168 -16.03 -30.58 8.77
CA TYR A 168 -16.03 -29.21 9.30
C TYR A 168 -17.46 -28.73 9.61
N LEU A 169 -18.39 -29.01 8.70
CA LEU A 169 -19.80 -28.67 8.87
C LEU A 169 -20.51 -29.58 9.87
N GLN A 170 -20.26 -30.90 9.83
CA GLN A 170 -20.87 -31.85 10.78
C GLN A 170 -20.46 -31.56 12.23
N ARG A 171 -19.24 -31.08 12.45
CA ARG A 171 -18.69 -30.78 13.78
C ARG A 171 -18.99 -29.37 14.26
N ASN A 172 -19.68 -28.56 13.45
CA ASN A 172 -20.05 -27.17 13.73
C ASN A 172 -18.86 -26.32 14.23
N VAL A 173 -17.69 -26.53 13.63
CA VAL A 173 -16.42 -25.92 14.06
C VAL A 173 -16.41 -24.46 13.59
N GLY A 174 -17.03 -23.57 14.38
CA GLY A 174 -17.04 -22.12 14.13
C GLY A 174 -18.27 -21.34 14.63
N GLY A 175 -19.27 -21.96 15.28
CA GLY A 175 -20.48 -21.28 15.83
C GLY A 175 -21.73 -21.32 14.92
N ASP A 176 -22.89 -20.80 15.38
CA ASP A 176 -24.20 -20.92 14.69
C ASP A 176 -24.56 -19.73 13.80
N GLY A 177 -23.65 -19.30 12.91
CA GLY A 177 -23.91 -18.19 11.97
C GLY A 177 -24.73 -18.61 10.74
N GLU A 178 -25.73 -17.80 10.39
CA GLU A 178 -26.73 -18.00 9.32
C GLU A 178 -26.17 -17.98 7.88
N GLU A 179 -24.87 -17.68 7.68
CA GLU A 179 -24.23 -17.50 6.37
C GLU A 179 -23.43 -18.71 5.83
N ARG A 180 -23.56 -19.90 6.43
CA ARG A 180 -22.74 -21.06 6.03
C ARG A 180 -23.28 -21.83 4.84
N SER A 181 -22.90 -21.39 3.66
CA SER A 181 -23.15 -22.14 2.43
C SER A 181 -22.00 -23.12 2.14
N ALA A 182 -22.26 -24.40 2.41
CA ALA A 182 -21.30 -25.49 2.24
C ALA A 182 -20.67 -25.62 0.83
N PRO A 183 -21.43 -25.38 -0.27
CA PRO A 183 -20.86 -25.38 -1.61
C PRO A 183 -19.83 -24.26 -1.84
N TRP A 184 -19.99 -23.11 -1.19
CA TRP A 184 -19.06 -21.98 -1.33
C TRP A 184 -17.74 -22.25 -0.61
N LEU A 185 -17.77 -22.88 0.55
CA LEU A 185 -16.53 -23.31 1.23
C LEU A 185 -15.74 -24.30 0.37
N LEU A 186 -16.43 -25.28 -0.23
CA LEU A 186 -15.80 -26.22 -1.15
C LEU A 186 -15.25 -25.51 -2.41
N ALA A 187 -16.01 -24.55 -2.96
CA ALA A 187 -15.59 -23.76 -4.11
C ALA A 187 -14.35 -22.92 -3.80
N MET A 188 -14.28 -22.26 -2.64
CA MET A 188 -13.11 -21.48 -2.22
C MET A 188 -11.83 -22.32 -2.12
N ILE A 189 -11.94 -23.55 -1.60
CA ILE A 189 -10.79 -24.46 -1.50
C ILE A 189 -10.37 -24.94 -2.90
N LEU A 190 -11.32 -25.38 -3.73
CA LEU A 190 -11.01 -25.98 -5.03
C LEU A 190 -10.67 -24.96 -6.13
N LEU A 191 -11.16 -23.72 -6.04
CA LEU A 191 -10.98 -22.66 -7.04
C LEU A 191 -9.92 -21.62 -6.64
N ASN A 192 -9.03 -21.95 -5.70
CA ASN A 192 -7.93 -21.05 -5.33
C ASN A 192 -7.04 -20.77 -6.57
N PRO A 193 -7.02 -19.52 -7.08
CA PRO A 193 -6.38 -19.20 -8.36
C PRO A 193 -4.87 -19.37 -8.31
N CYS A 194 -4.24 -19.01 -7.19
CA CYS A 194 -2.78 -19.13 -7.02
C CYS A 194 -2.35 -20.61 -7.09
N LEU A 195 -3.09 -21.48 -6.41
CA LEU A 195 -2.79 -22.92 -6.40
C LEU A 195 -2.98 -23.54 -7.79
N ILE A 196 -4.05 -23.16 -8.49
CA ILE A 196 -4.32 -23.64 -9.86
C ILE A 196 -3.19 -23.20 -10.81
N LEU A 197 -2.77 -21.93 -10.76
CA LEU A 197 -1.71 -21.43 -11.63
C LEU A 197 -0.36 -22.10 -11.34
N VAL A 198 0.00 -22.28 -10.08
CA VAL A 198 1.29 -22.89 -9.71
C VAL A 198 1.34 -24.37 -10.15
N ASP A 199 0.30 -25.15 -9.90
CA ASP A 199 0.35 -26.58 -10.24
C ASP A 199 0.04 -26.83 -11.72
N HIS A 200 -1.06 -26.26 -12.24
CA HIS A 200 -1.55 -26.51 -13.61
C HIS A 200 -0.95 -25.56 -14.64
N GLY A 201 -0.31 -24.48 -14.21
CA GLY A 201 0.50 -23.60 -15.06
C GLY A 201 1.99 -23.96 -15.02
N HIS A 202 2.56 -24.29 -13.84
CA HIS A 202 4.00 -24.48 -13.67
C HIS A 202 4.45 -25.91 -13.27
N PHE A 203 3.59 -26.93 -13.23
CA PHE A 203 3.97 -28.34 -12.97
C PHE A 203 4.58 -28.61 -11.57
N GLN A 204 4.11 -27.96 -10.51
CA GLN A 204 4.72 -28.04 -9.17
C GLN A 204 4.14 -29.10 -8.20
N TYR A 205 3.04 -29.79 -8.57
CA TYR A 205 2.39 -30.87 -7.80
C TYR A 205 2.14 -30.57 -6.29
N ASN A 206 1.92 -29.32 -5.90
CA ASN A 206 1.70 -28.93 -4.49
C ASN A 206 0.43 -29.53 -3.89
N CYS A 207 -0.62 -29.71 -4.70
CA CYS A 207 -1.91 -30.22 -4.28
C CYS A 207 -1.85 -31.61 -3.63
N ILE A 208 -0.83 -32.42 -3.92
CA ILE A 208 -0.63 -33.72 -3.25
C ILE A 208 -0.31 -33.51 -1.76
N SER A 209 0.72 -32.74 -1.45
CA SER A 209 1.12 -32.46 -0.05
C SER A 209 0.05 -31.66 0.69
N LEU A 210 -0.57 -30.67 0.03
CA LEU A 210 -1.69 -29.92 0.59
C LEU A 210 -2.93 -30.80 0.81
N GLY A 211 -3.20 -31.76 -0.08
CA GLY A 211 -4.28 -32.72 0.06
C GLY A 211 -4.08 -33.65 1.26
N PHE A 212 -2.86 -34.18 1.44
CA PHE A 212 -2.53 -34.95 2.65
C PHE A 212 -2.65 -34.10 3.92
N THR A 213 -2.22 -32.84 3.90
CA THR A 213 -2.34 -31.92 5.03
C THR A 213 -3.81 -31.64 5.35
N LEU A 214 -4.63 -31.32 4.35
CA LEU A 214 -6.05 -31.05 4.51
C LEU A 214 -6.81 -32.29 5.00
N GLY A 215 -6.46 -33.47 4.48
CA GLY A 215 -6.96 -34.75 4.97
C GLY A 215 -6.56 -35.03 6.41
N ALA A 216 -5.34 -34.66 6.82
CA ALA A 216 -4.90 -34.78 8.21
C ALA A 216 -5.69 -33.85 9.14
N ILE A 217 -5.96 -32.60 8.73
CA ILE A 217 -6.84 -31.68 9.47
C ILE A 217 -8.25 -32.29 9.61
N ALA A 218 -8.81 -32.81 8.52
CA ALA A 218 -10.12 -33.45 8.53
C ALA A 218 -10.15 -34.70 9.45
N ALA A 219 -9.07 -35.47 9.51
CA ALA A 219 -8.91 -36.58 10.44
C ALA A 219 -8.83 -36.13 11.91
N VAL A 220 -8.12 -35.03 12.20
CA VAL A 220 -8.09 -34.41 13.55
C VAL A 220 -9.50 -33.99 13.96
N LEU A 221 -10.25 -33.33 13.09
CA LEU A 221 -11.64 -32.92 13.34
C LEU A 221 -12.59 -34.13 13.51
N SER A 222 -12.30 -35.22 12.80
CA SER A 222 -13.00 -36.51 12.98
C SER A 222 -12.59 -37.25 14.25
N ARG A 223 -11.61 -36.74 15.00
CA ARG A 223 -11.00 -37.36 16.20
C ARG A 223 -10.26 -38.67 15.93
N ASN A 224 -9.83 -38.90 14.68
CA ASN A 224 -8.99 -40.04 14.31
C ASN A 224 -7.53 -39.60 14.25
N ASP A 225 -6.87 -39.64 15.42
CA ASP A 225 -5.51 -39.14 15.57
C ASP A 225 -4.47 -39.98 14.82
N PHE A 226 -4.70 -41.28 14.67
CA PHE A 226 -3.80 -42.18 13.92
C PHE A 226 -3.80 -41.85 12.43
N ALA A 227 -4.98 -41.68 11.84
CA ALA A 227 -5.10 -41.26 10.44
C ALA A 227 -4.50 -39.86 10.23
N ALA A 228 -4.70 -38.94 11.18
CA ALA A 228 -4.10 -37.60 11.12
C ALA A 228 -2.56 -37.67 11.13
N SER A 229 -1.96 -38.44 12.05
CA SER A 229 -0.51 -38.61 12.13
C SER A 229 0.07 -39.27 10.87
N ALA A 230 -0.59 -40.29 10.32
CA ALA A 230 -0.15 -40.95 9.10
C ALA A 230 -0.23 -40.02 7.88
N LEU A 231 -1.38 -39.36 7.66
CA LEU A 231 -1.56 -38.43 6.53
C LEU A 231 -0.61 -37.24 6.60
N PHE A 232 -0.40 -36.66 7.79
CA PHE A 232 0.54 -35.56 7.93
C PHE A 232 2.00 -36.00 7.74
N SER A 233 2.35 -37.21 8.18
CA SER A 233 3.67 -37.80 7.90
C SER A 233 3.88 -37.97 6.39
N LEU A 234 2.87 -38.43 5.64
CA LEU A 234 2.92 -38.48 4.18
C LEU A 234 3.06 -37.09 3.54
N ALA A 235 2.38 -36.07 4.07
CA ALA A 235 2.50 -34.70 3.57
C ALA A 235 3.95 -34.16 3.63
N ILE A 236 4.63 -34.36 4.77
CA ILE A 236 6.04 -33.99 4.97
C ILE A 236 6.95 -34.80 4.04
N ASN A 237 6.68 -36.10 3.89
CA ASN A 237 7.46 -36.98 3.04
C ASN A 237 7.28 -36.71 1.55
N HIS A 238 6.23 -35.98 1.16
CA HIS A 238 6.03 -35.49 -0.19
C HIS A 238 6.74 -34.16 -0.40
N LYS A 239 6.43 -33.13 0.40
CA LYS A 239 6.96 -31.78 0.21
C LYS A 239 7.37 -31.17 1.55
N GLN A 240 8.64 -30.79 1.65
CA GLN A 240 9.23 -30.23 2.88
C GLN A 240 8.55 -28.95 3.39
N MET A 241 7.88 -28.19 2.53
CA MET A 241 7.08 -27.03 2.93
C MET A 241 5.97 -27.38 3.93
N SER A 242 5.50 -28.63 3.99
CA SER A 242 4.54 -29.07 5.00
C SER A 242 5.10 -29.06 6.43
N LEU A 243 6.41 -28.92 6.60
CA LEU A 243 7.05 -28.75 7.91
C LEU A 243 6.57 -27.50 8.65
N TYR A 244 6.12 -26.45 7.95
CA TYR A 244 5.54 -25.25 8.58
C TYR A 244 4.30 -25.57 9.42
N PHE A 245 3.55 -26.60 9.06
CA PHE A 245 2.37 -27.03 9.82
C PHE A 245 2.73 -27.98 10.99
N ALA A 246 3.97 -28.49 11.03
CA ALA A 246 4.37 -29.52 11.98
C ALA A 246 4.28 -29.09 13.44
N PRO A 247 4.69 -27.87 13.84
CA PRO A 247 4.52 -27.40 15.22
C PRO A 247 3.05 -27.39 15.66
N ALA A 248 2.11 -27.07 14.76
CA ALA A 248 0.69 -27.03 15.06
C ALA A 248 0.12 -28.43 15.28
N PHE A 249 0.40 -29.37 14.36
CA PHE A 249 0.00 -30.77 14.50
C PHE A 249 0.62 -31.43 15.74
N PHE A 250 1.92 -31.20 15.96
CA PHE A 250 2.64 -31.71 17.12
C PHE A 250 2.03 -31.18 18.43
N SER A 251 1.85 -29.86 18.55
CA SER A 251 1.30 -29.24 19.76
C SER A 251 -0.13 -29.69 20.05
N HIS A 252 -0.96 -29.81 19.00
CA HIS A 252 -2.34 -30.28 19.15
C HIS A 252 -2.41 -31.74 19.61
N LEU A 253 -1.70 -32.65 18.93
CA LEU A 253 -1.72 -34.08 19.23
C LEU A 253 -1.06 -34.38 20.58
N LEU A 254 0.09 -33.74 20.88
CA LEU A 254 0.75 -33.86 22.17
C LEU A 254 -0.14 -33.33 23.30
N GLY A 255 -0.74 -32.14 23.12
CA GLY A 255 -1.67 -31.56 24.10
C GLY A 255 -2.88 -32.47 24.37
N LYS A 256 -3.37 -33.18 23.35
CA LYS A 256 -4.45 -34.17 23.49
C LYS A 256 -4.00 -35.40 24.27
N CYS A 257 -2.79 -35.91 24.02
CA CYS A 257 -2.22 -37.04 24.75
C CYS A 257 -1.95 -36.71 26.23
N LEU A 258 -1.42 -35.52 26.52
CA LEU A 258 -1.12 -35.07 27.89
C LEU A 258 -2.37 -34.95 28.78
N ARG A 259 -3.56 -34.81 28.20
CA ARG A 259 -4.85 -34.76 28.92
C ARG A 259 -5.46 -36.14 29.19
N ARG A 260 -4.84 -37.24 28.74
CA ARG A 260 -5.31 -38.61 28.97
C ARG A 260 -4.71 -39.19 30.25
N LYS A 261 -5.36 -40.22 30.81
CA LYS A 261 -4.92 -40.88 32.06
C LYS A 261 -3.48 -41.43 31.98
N ASN A 262 -3.06 -41.96 30.83
CA ASN A 262 -1.72 -42.52 30.60
C ASN A 262 -1.02 -41.80 29.45
N PRO A 263 -0.44 -40.60 29.68
CA PRO A 263 0.07 -39.75 28.61
C PRO A 263 1.23 -40.38 27.83
N ILE A 264 2.14 -41.08 28.52
CA ILE A 264 3.30 -41.74 27.90
C ILE A 264 2.84 -42.82 26.90
N PHE A 265 1.85 -43.64 27.29
CA PHE A 265 1.33 -44.71 26.43
C PHE A 265 0.65 -44.16 25.17
N GLU A 266 -0.11 -43.07 25.27
CA GLU A 266 -0.76 -42.45 24.12
C GLU A 266 0.25 -41.76 23.18
N VAL A 267 1.29 -41.13 23.74
CA VAL A 267 2.41 -40.60 22.93
C VAL A 267 3.14 -41.73 22.20
N MET A 268 3.41 -42.86 22.86
CA MET A 268 4.06 -44.01 22.22
C MET A 268 3.24 -44.56 21.05
N LYS A 269 1.91 -44.63 21.16
CA LYS A 269 1.05 -45.09 20.04
C LYS A 269 1.15 -44.17 18.82
N LEU A 270 1.09 -42.86 19.01
CA LEU A 270 1.26 -41.90 17.91
C LEU A 270 2.67 -41.96 17.34
N GLY A 271 3.68 -42.06 18.20
CA GLY A 271 5.07 -42.24 17.81
C GLY A 271 5.28 -43.48 16.94
N PHE A 272 4.64 -44.61 17.29
CA PHE A 272 4.70 -45.84 16.48
C PHE A 272 4.10 -45.65 15.09
N VAL A 273 2.99 -44.92 14.95
CA VAL A 273 2.39 -44.62 13.63
C VAL A 273 3.29 -43.71 12.80
N VAL A 274 3.87 -42.66 13.40
CA VAL A 274 4.79 -41.76 12.70
C VAL A 274 6.04 -42.52 12.26
N ILE A 275 6.72 -43.20 13.19
CA ILE A 275 7.93 -43.97 12.89
C ILE A 275 7.64 -45.07 11.85
N GLY A 276 6.51 -45.78 11.98
CA GLY A 276 6.11 -46.79 11.01
C GLY A 276 5.86 -46.22 9.61
N THR A 277 5.24 -45.04 9.52
CA THR A 277 5.00 -44.36 8.24
C THR A 277 6.31 -43.90 7.60
N PHE A 278 7.22 -43.30 8.38
CA PHE A 278 8.54 -42.91 7.90
C PHE A 278 9.38 -44.13 7.50
N ALA A 279 9.37 -45.20 8.30
CA ALA A 279 10.11 -46.43 8.00
C ALA A 279 9.62 -47.08 6.70
N LEU A 280 8.32 -47.06 6.44
CA LEU A 280 7.73 -47.58 5.20
C LEU A 280 8.17 -46.76 3.98
N VAL A 281 8.11 -45.43 4.06
CA VAL A 281 8.51 -44.55 2.94
C VAL A 281 10.03 -44.58 2.71
N TRP A 282 10.82 -44.66 3.79
CA TRP A 282 12.27 -44.59 3.75
C TRP A 282 12.93 -45.96 3.58
N TRP A 283 12.15 -47.04 3.49
CA TRP A 283 12.63 -48.42 3.54
C TRP A 283 13.90 -48.70 2.70
N PRO A 284 14.00 -48.27 1.42
CA PRO A 284 15.17 -48.54 0.60
C PRO A 284 16.45 -47.79 1.04
N TYR A 285 16.35 -46.86 1.99
CA TYR A 285 17.42 -45.99 2.43
C TYR A 285 17.88 -46.25 3.88
N LEU A 286 17.20 -47.15 4.60
CA LEU A 286 17.49 -47.46 6.00
C LEU A 286 18.70 -48.41 6.20
N TYR A 287 19.39 -48.80 5.13
CA TYR A 287 20.50 -49.77 5.20
C TYR A 287 21.82 -49.18 5.71
N SER A 288 21.99 -47.84 5.70
CA SER A 288 23.20 -47.17 6.18
C SER A 288 22.88 -45.81 6.79
N VAL A 289 23.53 -45.49 7.92
CA VAL A 289 23.40 -44.21 8.63
C VAL A 289 23.81 -43.03 7.74
N GLU A 290 24.82 -43.21 6.89
CA GLU A 290 25.26 -42.20 5.93
C GLU A 290 24.15 -41.88 4.92
N SER A 291 23.41 -42.90 4.46
CA SER A 291 22.32 -42.74 3.49
C SER A 291 21.15 -41.97 4.11
N VAL A 292 20.85 -42.24 5.39
CA VAL A 292 19.82 -41.52 6.16
C VAL A 292 20.24 -40.06 6.43
N MET A 293 21.52 -39.81 6.74
CA MET A 293 22.03 -38.44 6.94
C MET A 293 22.07 -37.62 5.65
N GLU A 294 22.44 -38.23 4.52
CA GLU A 294 22.36 -37.61 3.19
C GLU A 294 20.92 -37.17 2.87
N LEU A 295 19.93 -38.02 3.16
CA LEU A 295 18.50 -37.73 2.98
C LEU A 295 17.94 -36.68 3.94
N LEU A 296 18.51 -36.53 5.14
CA LEU A 296 18.07 -35.52 6.11
C LEU A 296 18.71 -34.15 5.87
N LEU A 297 19.99 -34.10 5.51
CA LEU A 297 20.72 -32.84 5.36
C LEU A 297 20.42 -32.12 4.04
N ARG A 298 20.05 -32.85 3.00
CA ARG A 298 19.83 -32.30 1.65
C ARG A 298 18.52 -31.52 1.45
N PRO A 299 17.39 -31.91 2.05
CA PRO A 299 16.15 -31.14 2.02
C PRO A 299 16.15 -29.94 2.99
N LEU A 300 16.83 -30.08 4.14
CA LEU A 300 16.85 -29.06 5.21
C LEU A 300 17.83 -27.90 4.96
N PHE A 301 18.85 -28.10 4.11
CA PHE A 301 19.82 -27.06 3.74
C PHE A 301 20.12 -27.12 2.23
N PRO A 302 19.55 -26.24 1.40
CA PRO A 302 20.08 -26.06 0.05
C PRO A 302 21.51 -25.56 0.21
N SER A 303 22.50 -26.32 -0.27
CA SER A 303 23.88 -25.85 -0.31
C SER A 303 23.89 -24.51 -1.06
N PRO A 304 24.49 -23.44 -0.52
CA PRO A 304 24.83 -22.31 -1.37
C PRO A 304 25.71 -22.87 -2.47
N SER A 305 25.31 -22.66 -3.72
CA SER A 305 26.20 -22.81 -4.87
C SER A 305 27.36 -21.82 -4.67
N LEU A 306 28.36 -22.24 -3.92
CA LEU A 306 29.71 -21.70 -3.99
C LEU A 306 30.16 -21.93 -5.44
N PRO A 307 30.52 -20.89 -6.20
CA PRO A 307 31.27 -21.12 -7.42
C PRO A 307 32.58 -21.77 -6.99
N ASN A 308 32.80 -23.03 -7.38
CA ASN A 308 34.10 -23.66 -7.30
C ASN A 308 35.08 -22.82 -8.13
N CYS A 309 35.77 -21.92 -7.45
CA CYS A 309 36.92 -21.20 -7.94
C CYS A 309 38.17 -22.07 -7.75
N GLU A 310 38.13 -23.33 -8.22
CA GLU A 310 39.27 -24.26 -8.18
C GLU A 310 39.33 -25.09 -9.47
N ALA A 311 39.61 -24.42 -10.58
CA ALA A 311 40.12 -25.05 -11.80
C ALA A 311 40.99 -24.05 -12.59
N LYS A 312 42.12 -23.61 -12.01
CA LYS A 312 43.28 -23.06 -12.75
C LYS A 312 44.55 -23.05 -11.89
N LYS A 313 44.94 -24.22 -11.39
CA LYS A 313 46.31 -24.49 -10.91
C LYS A 313 46.79 -25.84 -11.44
N GLN A 314 46.91 -25.96 -12.76
CA GLN A 314 47.76 -26.96 -13.42
C GLN A 314 47.81 -26.67 -14.92
N HIS A 315 48.41 -25.54 -15.31
CA HIS A 315 49.03 -25.36 -16.63
C HIS A 315 49.77 -24.02 -16.62
N HIS A 316 51.01 -24.02 -16.13
CA HIS A 316 52.13 -23.22 -16.65
C HIS A 316 53.36 -23.40 -15.75
N GLN A 317 54.13 -24.45 -16.04
CA GLN A 317 55.58 -24.36 -15.93
C GLN A 317 56.19 -25.11 -17.12
N ARG A 318 56.66 -24.32 -18.09
CA ARG A 318 58.01 -24.35 -18.68
C ARG A 318 58.04 -24.19 -20.21
N LYS A 319 58.81 -23.16 -20.59
CA LYS A 319 59.68 -23.01 -21.78
C LYS A 319 58.93 -22.59 -23.06
N LYS A 320 59.41 -21.64 -23.87
CA LYS A 320 60.71 -20.94 -23.99
C LYS A 320 60.52 -19.72 -24.96
N PRO A 321 61.56 -18.93 -25.29
CA PRO A 321 61.48 -17.50 -25.59
C PRO A 321 61.43 -17.19 -27.09
N TYR A 322 61.11 -15.94 -27.43
CA TYR A 322 61.42 -15.37 -28.74
C TYR A 322 62.48 -14.27 -28.59
N SER A 323 63.54 -14.42 -29.37
CA SER A 323 64.65 -13.50 -29.59
C SER A 323 64.39 -12.60 -30.80
N LEU A 324 64.86 -11.34 -30.70
CA LEU A 324 65.56 -10.49 -31.70
C LEU A 324 65.09 -10.56 -33.17
N SER A 325 64.84 -9.47 -33.91
CA SER A 325 65.52 -8.17 -34.06
C SER A 325 64.47 -7.13 -34.53
N ASP A 326 64.65 -5.82 -34.74
CA ASP A 326 65.81 -5.03 -35.14
C ASP A 326 65.51 -3.52 -34.96
N SER A 327 66.58 -2.75 -34.74
CA SER A 327 66.82 -1.34 -35.14
C SER A 327 65.85 -0.19 -34.81
N GLY A 328 66.36 0.82 -34.06
CA GLY A 328 66.46 2.18 -34.63
C GLY A 328 65.87 3.37 -33.85
N GLY A 329 66.72 4.07 -33.09
CA GLY A 329 66.90 5.53 -33.27
C GLY A 329 66.22 6.55 -32.33
N GLY A 330 67.06 7.30 -31.59
CA GLY A 330 66.93 8.76 -31.31
C GLY A 330 66.06 9.18 -30.11
N LEU A 331 66.62 9.65 -28.98
CA LEU A 331 67.23 10.97 -28.67
C LEU A 331 66.23 12.09 -28.27
N GLY A 332 66.53 12.73 -27.12
CA GLY A 332 66.09 14.10 -26.75
C GLY A 332 65.19 14.17 -25.50
N GLN A 333 65.74 14.31 -24.28
CA GLN A 333 66.09 15.57 -23.56
C GLN A 333 64.90 16.49 -23.26
N GLU A 334 64.57 16.65 -21.97
CA GLU A 334 64.78 17.86 -21.13
C GLU A 334 63.52 18.76 -21.13
N GLY A 335 63.10 19.43 -20.07
CA GLY A 335 63.56 19.65 -18.70
C GLY A 335 62.40 20.34 -17.98
N GLU A 336 62.21 20.11 -16.68
CA GLU A 336 62.43 21.11 -15.60
C GLU A 336 61.58 22.40 -15.72
N ARG A 337 60.91 22.94 -14.70
CA ARG A 337 61.14 22.90 -13.24
C ARG A 337 60.02 23.65 -12.49
N SER A 338 59.84 23.27 -11.22
CA SER A 338 59.67 24.16 -10.05
C SER A 338 58.34 24.95 -9.87
N GLY A 339 57.68 24.97 -8.71
CA GLY A 339 58.04 24.43 -7.39
C GLY A 339 57.13 24.95 -6.26
N GLY A 340 57.36 24.41 -5.06
CA GLY A 340 56.97 24.96 -3.74
C GLY A 340 55.57 24.57 -3.22
N GLN A 341 55.33 24.34 -1.93
CA GLN A 341 56.16 24.20 -0.72
C GLN A 341 55.21 23.78 0.42
N LYS A 342 55.70 22.93 1.36
CA LYS A 342 55.32 22.79 2.80
C LYS A 342 53.83 22.85 3.22
N GLY A 343 53.25 21.93 3.99
CA GLY A 343 53.81 20.95 4.93
C GLY A 343 53.12 21.07 6.30
N ARG A 344 52.68 19.92 6.82
CA ARG A 344 52.47 19.56 8.25
C ARG A 344 51.29 20.22 9.00
N SER A 345 50.55 19.54 9.89
CA SER A 345 50.70 18.19 10.49
C SER A 345 49.61 17.91 11.54
N HIS A 346 49.52 16.63 11.93
CA HIS A 346 49.14 16.10 13.26
C HIS A 346 47.65 16.11 13.65
N PHE A 347 47.08 15.09 14.32
CA PHE A 347 47.60 13.88 14.99
C PHE A 347 46.40 12.90 15.14
N GLU A 348 46.53 11.66 14.67
CA GLU A 348 45.75 10.49 15.10
C GLU A 348 46.78 9.50 15.67
N ALA A 349 46.52 8.92 16.84
CA ALA A 349 46.77 7.50 17.17
C ALA A 349 46.53 7.17 18.66
N TRP A 350 46.19 5.89 18.86
CA TRP A 350 46.26 5.03 20.05
C TRP A 350 45.01 4.91 20.94
N GLU A 351 44.31 3.77 20.85
CA GLU A 351 44.38 2.73 21.90
C GLU A 351 43.95 1.34 21.37
N SER A 352 44.43 0.32 22.06
CA SER A 352 44.64 -1.09 21.66
C SER A 352 43.64 -2.09 22.27
N GLU A 353 43.58 -3.27 21.62
CA GLU A 353 43.15 -4.62 22.03
C GLU A 353 42.53 -4.89 23.42
N GLU A 354 41.39 -5.62 23.43
CA GLU A 354 41.29 -6.91 24.15
C GLU A 354 40.09 -7.77 23.67
N LYS A 355 40.28 -9.10 23.71
CA LYS A 355 39.40 -10.20 23.26
C LYS A 355 38.21 -10.44 24.19
N GLY A 356 37.13 -11.01 23.66
CA GLY A 356 36.12 -11.71 24.46
C GLY A 356 34.95 -12.25 23.63
N ASP A 357 35.00 -13.56 23.33
CA ASP A 357 33.95 -14.34 22.69
C ASP A 357 32.59 -14.25 23.41
N GLY A 358 31.51 -14.22 22.62
CA GLY A 358 30.14 -14.22 23.12
C GLY A 358 29.11 -14.20 22.01
N GLU A 359 29.14 -15.18 21.10
CA GLU A 359 28.02 -15.43 20.18
C GLU A 359 26.76 -15.80 20.96
N ARG A 360 25.83 -14.84 21.07
CA ARG A 360 24.46 -15.08 21.52
C ARG A 360 23.55 -14.98 20.29
N MET A 361 23.28 -16.14 19.68
CA MET A 361 22.37 -16.32 18.56
C MET A 361 20.95 -15.88 18.96
N SER A 362 20.46 -14.78 18.38
CA SER A 362 19.08 -14.31 18.51
C SER A 362 18.33 -14.65 17.22
N ILE A 363 17.45 -15.64 17.32
CA ILE A 363 16.54 -16.10 16.27
C ILE A 363 15.42 -15.06 16.10
N TYR A 364 15.35 -14.41 14.93
CA TYR A 364 14.11 -13.83 14.42
C TYR A 364 13.91 -14.29 12.97
N GLY A 365 12.80 -14.98 12.76
CA GLY A 365 12.38 -15.55 11.49
C GLY A 365 12.11 -14.46 10.46
N ARG A 366 12.72 -14.63 9.28
CA ARG A 366 12.29 -13.99 8.04
C ARG A 366 11.17 -14.84 7.44
N ASP A 367 10.11 -14.18 7.01
CA ASP A 367 9.13 -14.72 6.07
C ASP A 367 9.82 -15.12 4.75
N PRO A 368 9.66 -16.36 4.26
CA PRO A 368 9.98 -16.70 2.89
C PRO A 368 8.67 -16.95 2.11
N TRP A 369 8.49 -16.18 1.03
CA TRP A 369 7.52 -16.31 -0.08
C TRP A 369 6.18 -15.59 0.04
N GLY A 370 6.02 -14.57 -0.83
CA GLY A 370 4.76 -13.90 -1.13
C GLY A 370 4.94 -12.48 -1.67
N GLY A 371 5.82 -12.28 -2.65
CA GLY A 371 5.84 -11.01 -3.39
C GLY A 371 4.51 -10.83 -4.15
N PRO A 372 3.99 -9.60 -4.29
CA PRO A 372 2.73 -9.38 -4.98
C PRO A 372 2.84 -9.76 -6.47
N LEU A 373 1.79 -10.40 -6.98
CA LEU A 373 1.55 -10.63 -8.41
C LEU A 373 1.40 -9.26 -9.11
N GLU A 374 2.47 -8.75 -9.71
CA GLU A 374 2.40 -7.63 -10.64
C GLU A 374 1.95 -8.14 -12.02
N ILE A 375 0.74 -7.75 -12.42
CA ILE A 375 0.28 -7.88 -13.80
C ILE A 375 0.81 -6.63 -14.53
N HIS A 376 1.87 -6.79 -15.33
CA HIS A 376 2.30 -5.76 -16.26
C HIS A 376 1.23 -5.56 -17.34
N ALA A 377 0.56 -4.42 -17.30
CA ALA A 377 -0.24 -3.90 -18.39
C ALA A 377 0.56 -2.84 -19.14
N ASP A 378 1.49 -3.27 -19.99
CA ASP A 378 2.11 -2.39 -20.98
C ASP A 378 1.29 -2.43 -22.27
N SER A 379 0.41 -1.44 -22.44
CA SER A 379 -0.19 -1.11 -23.72
C SER A 379 -0.14 0.40 -23.93
N ALA A 380 0.93 0.90 -24.54
CA ALA A 380 0.90 1.98 -25.53
C ALA A 380 2.32 2.27 -26.03
N THR A 381 2.39 2.64 -27.31
CA THR A 381 3.53 3.16 -28.08
C THR A 381 4.64 2.17 -28.44
N ASP A 382 4.51 1.54 -29.61
CA ASP A 382 5.47 1.78 -30.70
C ASP A 382 4.85 1.34 -32.04
N ASP A 383 4.31 2.33 -32.76
CA ASP A 383 4.10 2.29 -34.21
C ASP A 383 5.35 2.86 -34.90
N ASP A 384 5.60 2.39 -36.12
CA ASP A 384 6.57 2.87 -37.12
C ASP A 384 8.06 2.48 -36.97
N ARG A 385 8.44 1.33 -37.55
CA ARG A 385 9.32 1.25 -38.75
C ARG A 385 9.81 -0.17 -39.01
N SER A 386 9.32 -0.81 -40.06
CA SER A 386 10.12 -1.27 -41.21
C SER A 386 9.29 -2.20 -42.09
N ARG A 387 8.85 -1.65 -43.23
CA ARG A 387 8.34 -2.40 -44.38
C ARG A 387 9.51 -2.83 -45.26
N ASN A 388 9.24 -3.89 -46.03
CA ASN A 388 9.98 -4.46 -47.15
C ASN A 388 10.97 -5.57 -46.81
N LEU A 389 10.55 -6.80 -47.09
CA LEU A 389 11.18 -7.57 -48.16
C LEU A 389 10.19 -8.63 -48.68
N ASP A 390 9.89 -8.49 -49.96
CA ASP A 390 9.13 -9.41 -50.80
C ASP A 390 9.74 -10.82 -50.77
N LEU A 391 8.90 -11.84 -50.73
CA LEU A 391 9.31 -13.20 -51.07
C LEU A 391 8.32 -13.81 -52.05
N ASP A 392 8.86 -13.99 -53.25
CA ASP A 392 8.20 -14.34 -54.48
C ASP A 392 7.67 -15.77 -54.52
N ARG A 393 6.57 -15.90 -55.25
CA ARG A 393 5.78 -17.11 -55.46
C ARG A 393 6.24 -17.80 -56.74
N ALA A 394 7.27 -18.64 -56.66
CA ALA A 394 7.62 -19.54 -57.77
C ALA A 394 8.49 -20.72 -57.29
N ALA A 395 7.86 -21.86 -56.97
CA ALA A 395 8.42 -23.21 -57.15
C ALA A 395 7.43 -24.26 -56.64
N LEU A 396 6.32 -24.44 -57.37
CA LEU A 396 5.73 -25.76 -57.51
C LEU A 396 6.65 -26.55 -58.43
N SER A 397 7.35 -27.55 -57.92
CA SER A 397 7.80 -28.74 -58.67
C SER A 397 8.87 -29.49 -57.87
N MET A 398 8.74 -30.81 -57.87
CA MET A 398 9.84 -31.76 -57.70
C MET A 398 10.42 -31.95 -56.29
N THR A 399 9.91 -32.94 -55.57
CA THR A 399 10.45 -34.33 -55.60
C THR A 399 10.25 -34.99 -54.24
N SER A 400 9.41 -36.02 -54.22
CA SER A 400 9.35 -37.02 -53.16
C SER A 400 10.56 -37.96 -53.22
N ARG A 401 11.19 -38.19 -52.06
CA ARG A 401 11.92 -39.40 -51.64
C ARG A 401 11.76 -39.37 -50.11
N GLN A 402 11.42 -40.39 -49.34
CA GLN A 402 11.47 -41.86 -49.39
C GLN A 402 10.66 -42.22 -48.09
N LEU A 403 9.81 -43.23 -47.95
CA LEU A 403 9.95 -44.65 -48.22
C LEU A 403 8.56 -45.25 -48.45
N ASP A 404 8.46 -46.06 -49.49
CA ASP A 404 7.54 -47.19 -49.57
C ASP A 404 8.24 -48.37 -48.88
N GLU A 405 7.57 -49.06 -47.97
CA GLU A 405 7.85 -50.47 -47.72
C GLU A 405 6.54 -51.25 -47.69
N THR A 406 6.52 -52.25 -48.57
CA THR A 406 5.63 -53.42 -48.57
C THR A 406 4.17 -53.18 -48.97
N GLN A 407 3.91 -53.22 -50.28
CA GLN A 407 3.22 -54.37 -50.89
C GLN A 407 3.20 -54.24 -52.42
N GLN A 408 4.20 -54.83 -53.07
CA GLN A 408 4.08 -55.26 -54.46
C GLN A 408 3.34 -56.58 -54.52
N SER A 409 2.26 -56.63 -55.31
CA SER A 409 1.73 -57.84 -55.98
C SER A 409 0.31 -57.53 -56.50
N TRP A 410 -0.08 -57.50 -57.78
CA TRP A 410 0.39 -58.07 -59.05
C TRP A 410 -0.11 -57.21 -60.23
N LEU A 411 0.58 -57.32 -61.37
CA LEU A 411 0.22 -56.80 -62.70
C LEU A 411 -0.92 -57.60 -63.37
N LEU A 412 -1.57 -56.94 -64.34
CA LEU A 412 -2.35 -57.42 -65.50
C LEU A 412 -3.88 -57.22 -65.44
N ALA A 413 -4.38 -56.21 -66.15
CA ALA A 413 -5.35 -56.36 -67.25
C ALA A 413 -5.88 -54.99 -67.70
N GLY A 414 -6.03 -54.82 -69.01
CA GLY A 414 -6.48 -53.61 -69.70
C GLY A 414 -8.00 -53.36 -69.69
N PRO A 415 -8.49 -52.53 -70.64
CA PRO A 415 -9.48 -51.48 -70.38
C PRO A 415 -10.94 -51.89 -70.69
N GLY A 416 -11.91 -51.32 -69.95
CA GLY A 416 -13.33 -51.55 -70.22
C GLY A 416 -14.31 -50.81 -69.29
N ASP A 417 -14.75 -49.65 -69.77
CA ASP A 417 -16.03 -48.95 -69.61
C ASP A 417 -17.01 -49.20 -68.41
N LYS A 418 -17.44 -48.05 -67.84
CA LYS A 418 -18.73 -47.68 -67.21
C LYS A 418 -19.20 -48.24 -65.86
N GLY A 419 -19.40 -47.30 -64.91
CA GLY A 419 -20.70 -47.18 -64.23
C GLY A 419 -20.75 -46.77 -62.74
N LYS A 420 -20.94 -45.46 -62.48
CA LYS A 420 -21.66 -44.83 -61.33
C LYS A 420 -21.34 -45.29 -59.89
N LYS A 421 -20.79 -44.38 -59.06
CA LYS A 421 -21.21 -44.15 -57.65
C LYS A 421 -20.81 -42.75 -57.13
N LYS A 422 -21.76 -42.11 -56.44
CA LYS A 422 -21.76 -40.70 -55.98
C LYS A 422 -20.66 -40.42 -54.92
N LYS A 423 -19.92 -39.31 -55.09
CA LYS A 423 -18.99 -38.74 -54.09
C LYS A 423 -19.75 -38.29 -52.82
N LYS A 424 -19.43 -38.85 -51.65
CA LYS A 424 -20.17 -38.65 -50.38
C LYS A 424 -19.36 -37.97 -49.26
N TYR A 425 -18.21 -37.38 -49.57
CA TYR A 425 -17.30 -36.75 -48.59
C TYR A 425 -16.71 -35.47 -49.15
N VAL A 426 -16.42 -34.50 -48.26
CA VAL A 426 -15.67 -33.27 -48.58
C VAL A 426 -14.32 -33.40 -47.91
N ASP A 427 -13.26 -33.27 -48.69
CA ASP A 427 -11.87 -33.40 -48.24
C ASP A 427 -11.28 -32.00 -48.04
N LEU A 428 -10.87 -31.70 -46.80
CA LEU A 428 -10.26 -30.44 -46.40
C LEU A 428 -8.77 -30.62 -46.05
N GLY A 429 -8.08 -31.50 -46.77
CA GLY A 429 -6.61 -31.58 -46.79
C GLY A 429 -5.95 -32.20 -45.55
N CYS A 430 -6.63 -32.28 -44.41
CA CYS A 430 -6.14 -33.00 -43.22
C CYS A 430 -7.20 -33.87 -42.50
N LEU A 431 -8.46 -33.90 -42.93
CA LEU A 431 -9.53 -34.74 -42.35
C LEU A 431 -10.69 -34.93 -43.35
N ILE A 432 -11.16 -36.17 -43.52
CA ILE A 432 -12.31 -36.51 -44.37
C ILE A 432 -13.59 -36.46 -43.51
N VAL A 433 -14.45 -35.46 -43.72
CA VAL A 433 -15.69 -35.29 -42.94
C VAL A 433 -16.92 -35.46 -43.84
N SER A 434 -17.94 -36.14 -43.31
CA SER A 434 -19.25 -36.30 -43.96
C SER A 434 -19.90 -34.94 -44.21
N ARG A 435 -20.37 -34.68 -45.45
CA ARG A 435 -20.98 -33.40 -45.86
C ARG A 435 -22.14 -32.96 -44.96
N LYS A 436 -22.87 -33.91 -44.37
CA LYS A 436 -23.95 -33.61 -43.41
C LYS A 436 -23.40 -33.04 -42.10
N ILE A 437 -22.32 -33.62 -41.58
CA ILE A 437 -21.72 -33.20 -40.31
C ILE A 437 -21.10 -31.81 -40.47
N PHE A 438 -20.41 -31.57 -41.58
CA PHE A 438 -19.83 -30.25 -41.90
C PHE A 438 -20.88 -29.13 -41.99
N LEU A 439 -22.03 -29.40 -42.62
CA LEU A 439 -23.12 -28.42 -42.70
C LEU A 439 -23.75 -28.13 -41.32
N TRP A 440 -23.83 -29.14 -40.45
CA TRP A 440 -24.33 -28.96 -39.08
C TRP A 440 -23.34 -28.20 -38.19
N THR A 441 -22.03 -28.44 -38.30
CA THR A 441 -21.03 -27.68 -37.54
C THR A 441 -20.93 -26.23 -38.01
N VAL A 442 -20.92 -25.98 -39.33
CA VAL A 442 -20.95 -24.60 -39.85
C VAL A 442 -22.24 -23.89 -39.45
N GLY A 443 -23.39 -24.58 -39.52
CA GLY A 443 -24.68 -24.04 -39.04
C GLY A 443 -24.69 -23.70 -37.55
N ALA A 444 -24.12 -24.55 -36.71
CA ALA A 444 -24.02 -24.32 -35.27
C ALA A 444 -23.10 -23.13 -34.92
N VAL A 445 -21.97 -22.99 -35.63
CA VAL A 445 -21.06 -21.85 -35.45
C VAL A 445 -21.73 -20.53 -35.85
N VAL A 446 -22.45 -20.51 -36.97
CA VAL A 446 -23.20 -19.32 -37.41
C VAL A 446 -24.33 -18.98 -36.44
N ALA A 447 -25.05 -19.98 -35.89
CA ALA A 447 -26.09 -19.75 -34.89
C ALA A 447 -25.52 -19.22 -33.56
N ALA A 448 -24.37 -19.73 -33.11
CA ALA A 448 -23.68 -19.25 -31.93
C ALA A 448 -23.19 -17.80 -32.10
N ALA A 449 -22.64 -17.47 -33.27
CA ALA A 449 -22.21 -16.10 -33.60
C ALA A 449 -23.41 -15.13 -33.66
N ALA A 450 -24.55 -15.56 -34.22
CA ALA A 450 -25.78 -14.77 -34.25
C ALA A 450 -26.35 -14.53 -32.83
N LEU A 451 -26.31 -15.54 -31.96
CA LEU A 451 -26.75 -15.42 -30.57
C LEU A 451 -25.85 -14.48 -29.76
N ALA A 452 -24.52 -14.58 -29.93
CA ALA A 452 -23.57 -13.66 -29.30
C ALA A 452 -23.77 -12.21 -29.77
N GLY A 453 -24.01 -12.02 -31.08
CA GLY A 453 -24.32 -10.72 -31.67
C GLY A 453 -25.64 -10.12 -31.16
N LEU A 454 -26.68 -10.95 -30.97
CA LEU A 454 -27.96 -10.52 -30.42
C LEU A 454 -27.83 -10.07 -28.95
N ILE A 455 -27.05 -10.81 -28.15
CA ILE A 455 -26.78 -10.44 -26.75
C ILE A 455 -26.01 -9.12 -26.68
N THR A 456 -25.00 -8.92 -27.53
CA THR A 456 -24.26 -7.64 -27.57
C THR A 456 -25.13 -6.47 -28.03
N LEU A 457 -26.04 -6.71 -28.98
CA LEU A 457 -27.01 -5.71 -29.41
C LEU A 457 -27.97 -5.33 -28.29
N ILE A 458 -28.52 -6.30 -27.55
CA ILE A 458 -29.40 -6.06 -26.39
C ILE A 458 -28.65 -5.28 -25.30
N VAL A 459 -27.42 -5.69 -24.97
CA VAL A 459 -26.59 -4.99 -23.97
C VAL A 459 -26.28 -3.55 -24.39
N LYS A 460 -26.06 -3.28 -25.69
CA LYS A 460 -25.81 -1.92 -26.20
C LYS A 460 -27.06 -1.06 -26.40
N THR A 461 -28.23 -1.65 -26.58
CA THR A 461 -29.48 -0.92 -26.90
C THR A 461 -30.39 -0.70 -25.70
N VAL A 462 -30.21 -1.45 -24.60
CA VAL A 462 -30.89 -1.19 -23.33
C VAL A 462 -30.32 0.11 -22.72
N PRO A 463 -31.13 1.17 -22.54
CA PRO A 463 -30.66 2.39 -21.91
C PRO A 463 -30.30 2.08 -20.46
N HIS A 464 -29.01 2.15 -20.13
CA HIS A 464 -28.54 2.16 -18.76
C HIS A 464 -29.21 3.34 -18.05
N HIS A 465 -30.26 3.08 -17.29
CA HIS A 465 -30.72 4.01 -16.27
C HIS A 465 -29.56 4.16 -15.29
N HIS A 466 -28.82 5.27 -15.42
CA HIS A 466 -27.92 5.70 -14.36
C HIS A 466 -28.79 5.81 -13.11
N ARG A 467 -28.55 4.91 -12.15
CA ARG A 467 -29.16 5.05 -10.82
C ARG A 467 -28.81 6.47 -10.36
N PRO A 468 -29.79 7.29 -9.96
CA PRO A 468 -29.48 8.59 -9.39
C PRO A 468 -28.48 8.38 -8.25
N ARG A 469 -27.40 9.16 -8.24
CA ARG A 469 -26.41 9.08 -7.17
C ARG A 469 -27.14 9.25 -5.84
N PRO A 470 -26.84 8.43 -4.81
CA PRO A 470 -27.41 8.64 -3.50
C PRO A 470 -27.11 10.08 -3.05
N PRO A 471 -28.00 10.71 -2.25
CA PRO A 471 -27.75 12.05 -1.75
C PRO A 471 -26.40 12.07 -1.02
N PRO A 472 -25.59 13.14 -1.20
CA PRO A 472 -24.29 13.26 -0.54
C PRO A 472 -24.45 13.18 0.98
N ASP A 473 -23.53 12.51 1.64
CA ASP A 473 -23.49 12.41 3.09
C ASP A 473 -23.22 13.77 3.74
N ASN A 474 -23.54 13.88 5.03
CA ASN A 474 -23.40 15.13 5.77
C ASN A 474 -21.96 15.67 5.77
N TYR A 475 -20.94 14.79 5.74
CA TYR A 475 -19.55 15.22 5.70
C TYR A 475 -19.19 15.80 4.33
N THR A 476 -19.62 15.20 3.23
CA THR A 476 -19.45 15.77 1.88
C THR A 476 -20.14 17.12 1.72
N LEU A 477 -21.35 17.29 2.27
CA LEU A 477 -22.04 18.58 2.29
C LEU A 477 -21.30 19.65 3.11
N ALA A 478 -20.75 19.26 4.26
CA ALA A 478 -19.93 20.15 5.08
C ALA A 478 -18.60 20.49 4.39
N LEU A 479 -17.99 19.54 3.68
CA LEU A 479 -16.72 19.70 2.94
C LEU A 479 -16.85 20.76 1.86
N HIS A 480 -17.89 20.66 1.01
CA HIS A 480 -18.19 21.66 -0.02
C HIS A 480 -18.28 23.07 0.57
N LYS A 481 -18.97 23.21 1.71
CA LYS A 481 -19.09 24.49 2.41
C LYS A 481 -17.75 24.93 2.97
N ALA A 482 -17.01 24.06 3.66
CA ALA A 482 -15.72 24.40 4.28
C ALA A 482 -14.70 24.92 3.24
N LEU A 483 -14.70 24.41 2.00
CA LEU A 483 -13.87 24.92 0.92
C LEU A 483 -14.26 26.34 0.48
N MET A 484 -15.55 26.69 0.53
CA MET A 484 -16.04 28.04 0.21
C MET A 484 -15.50 29.12 1.15
N PHE A 485 -15.09 28.77 2.37
CA PHE A 485 -14.42 29.71 3.27
C PHE A 485 -13.12 30.24 2.66
N PHE A 486 -12.30 29.39 2.03
CA PHE A 486 -11.06 29.82 1.40
C PHE A 486 -11.31 30.80 0.25
N ASN A 487 -12.38 30.61 -0.53
CA ASN A 487 -12.79 31.58 -1.55
C ASN A 487 -13.15 32.94 -0.95
N ALA A 488 -13.74 32.94 0.26
CA ALA A 488 -14.05 34.14 1.02
C ALA A 488 -12.81 34.79 1.68
N GLN A 489 -11.69 34.08 1.81
CA GLN A 489 -10.43 34.59 2.38
C GLN A 489 -9.43 35.10 1.33
N ARG A 490 -9.65 34.87 0.03
CA ARG A 490 -8.68 35.27 -1.03
C ARG A 490 -8.37 36.78 -0.98
N SER A 491 -7.10 37.14 -1.09
CA SER A 491 -6.62 38.51 -1.26
C SER A 491 -6.08 38.72 -2.67
N GLY A 492 -6.01 39.97 -3.14
CA GLY A 492 -5.58 40.30 -4.50
C GLY A 492 -6.72 40.37 -5.49
N ARG A 493 -6.42 40.06 -6.76
CA ARG A 493 -7.39 40.11 -7.85
C ARG A 493 -8.26 38.86 -7.87
N ILE A 494 -9.50 38.96 -7.43
CA ILE A 494 -10.41 37.82 -7.29
C ILE A 494 -10.82 37.27 -8.68
N PRO A 495 -10.77 35.93 -8.91
CA PRO A 495 -11.26 35.31 -10.14
C PRO A 495 -12.75 35.55 -10.38
N LYS A 496 -13.17 35.62 -11.65
CA LYS A 496 -14.60 35.81 -12.00
C LYS A 496 -15.52 34.69 -11.49
N HIS A 497 -14.99 33.47 -11.31
CA HIS A 497 -15.70 32.27 -10.85
C HIS A 497 -15.52 31.99 -9.34
N ASN A 498 -15.26 33.00 -8.49
CA ASN A 498 -14.96 32.81 -7.07
C ASN A 498 -16.15 32.34 -6.19
N ASN A 499 -17.37 32.24 -6.74
CA ASN A 499 -18.62 31.85 -6.04
C ASN A 499 -18.97 32.62 -4.74
N VAL A 500 -18.23 33.67 -4.40
CA VAL A 500 -18.46 34.56 -3.25
C VAL A 500 -18.72 35.97 -3.77
N SER A 501 -20.00 36.29 -4.00
CA SER A 501 -20.44 37.51 -4.68
C SER A 501 -20.17 38.80 -3.90
N TRP A 502 -19.99 38.70 -2.58
CA TRP A 502 -19.77 39.86 -1.70
C TRP A 502 -18.30 40.26 -1.55
N ARG A 503 -17.34 39.44 -2.02
CA ARG A 503 -15.92 39.79 -2.09
C ARG A 503 -15.57 40.54 -3.38
N GLY A 504 -14.50 41.32 -3.35
CA GLY A 504 -13.94 42.03 -4.48
C GLY A 504 -12.41 42.08 -4.44
N ASN A 505 -11.81 42.77 -5.41
CA ASN A 505 -10.35 42.93 -5.48
C ASN A 505 -9.85 43.76 -4.28
N SER A 506 -8.86 43.25 -3.57
CA SER A 506 -8.31 43.90 -2.36
C SER A 506 -6.80 43.69 -2.25
N GLY A 507 -6.10 44.51 -1.46
CA GLY A 507 -4.64 44.35 -1.27
C GLY A 507 -3.82 44.49 -2.56
N MET A 508 -4.30 45.28 -3.53
CA MET A 508 -3.69 45.42 -4.86
C MET A 508 -2.34 46.16 -4.85
N LYS A 509 -1.99 46.80 -3.72
CA LYS A 509 -0.74 47.53 -3.51
C LYS A 509 0.25 46.77 -2.62
N ASP A 510 -0.11 45.58 -2.16
CA ASP A 510 0.70 44.77 -1.24
C ASP A 510 2.09 44.51 -1.86
N GLY A 511 3.15 44.86 -1.12
CA GLY A 511 4.55 44.78 -1.56
C GLY A 511 5.05 45.94 -2.42
N PHE A 512 4.19 46.57 -3.24
CA PHE A 512 4.55 47.76 -4.03
C PHE A 512 4.61 49.03 -3.19
N SER A 513 3.76 49.15 -2.18
CA SER A 513 3.72 50.32 -1.30
C SER A 513 4.90 50.39 -0.33
N ASP A 514 5.70 49.33 -0.23
CA ASP A 514 6.85 49.26 0.66
C ASP A 514 8.16 49.35 -0.15
N PRO A 515 8.90 50.46 -0.05
CA PRO A 515 10.16 50.65 -0.79
C PRO A 515 11.23 49.62 -0.45
N SER A 516 11.15 48.98 0.73
CA SER A 516 12.15 48.03 1.21
C SER A 516 12.08 46.67 0.51
N TYR A 517 10.91 46.30 -0.04
CA TYR A 517 10.70 45.03 -0.72
C TYR A 517 10.58 45.19 -2.25
N GLY A 518 9.84 46.20 -2.72
CA GLY A 518 9.81 46.60 -4.14
C GLY A 518 9.28 45.55 -5.13
N ARG A 519 8.55 44.53 -4.68
CA ARG A 519 7.96 43.46 -5.51
C ARG A 519 6.50 43.21 -5.16
N SER A 520 5.73 42.68 -6.12
CA SER A 520 4.31 42.36 -5.94
C SER A 520 4.09 41.22 -4.95
N LEU A 521 3.38 41.49 -3.85
CA LEU A 521 2.84 40.51 -2.91
C LEU A 521 1.31 40.41 -3.00
N VAL A 522 0.76 40.75 -4.16
CA VAL A 522 -0.67 40.63 -4.47
C VAL A 522 -1.05 39.15 -4.62
N GLY A 523 -2.11 38.71 -3.93
CA GLY A 523 -2.53 37.31 -3.86
C GLY A 523 -2.57 36.80 -2.42
N GLY A 524 -2.64 35.48 -2.26
CA GLY A 524 -2.64 34.82 -0.96
C GLY A 524 -4.00 34.90 -0.26
N PHE A 525 -4.01 34.60 1.03
CA PHE A 525 -5.22 34.57 1.86
C PHE A 525 -5.08 35.52 3.04
N TYR A 526 -6.20 36.11 3.45
CA TYR A 526 -6.33 36.72 4.77
C TYR A 526 -6.48 35.63 5.81
N ASP A 527 -5.86 35.83 6.98
CA ASP A 527 -5.71 34.80 7.98
C ASP A 527 -7.03 34.42 8.68
N ALA A 528 -7.75 35.43 9.17
CA ALA A 528 -8.93 35.21 10.01
C ALA A 528 -10.07 36.18 9.67
N GLY A 529 -10.62 36.88 10.66
CA GLY A 529 -11.59 37.95 10.47
C GLY A 529 -10.98 39.28 10.01
N ASP A 530 -9.66 39.34 9.94
CA ASP A 530 -8.83 40.49 9.61
C ASP A 530 -8.41 40.52 8.15
N ALA A 531 -7.59 41.50 7.77
CA ALA A 531 -7.02 41.57 6.44
C ALA A 531 -5.48 41.45 6.46
N ILE A 532 -4.91 40.83 7.48
CA ILE A 532 -3.47 40.57 7.57
C ILE A 532 -3.15 39.25 6.86
N LYS A 533 -1.99 39.20 6.21
CA LYS A 533 -1.43 37.97 5.63
C LYS A 533 -0.33 37.46 6.55
N PHE A 534 -0.68 36.60 7.49
CA PHE A 534 0.29 35.88 8.32
C PHE A 534 0.77 34.64 7.55
N ASN A 535 2.03 34.63 7.12
CA ASN A 535 2.51 33.54 6.24
C ASN A 535 2.74 32.23 7.00
N PHE A 536 2.91 32.27 8.32
CA PHE A 536 3.14 31.05 9.13
C PHE A 536 1.89 30.15 9.20
N PRO A 537 0.73 30.61 9.73
CA PRO A 537 -0.50 29.83 9.72
C PRO A 537 -1.03 29.56 8.30
N ALA A 538 -0.81 30.48 7.35
CA ALA A 538 -1.18 30.26 5.96
C ALA A 538 -0.38 29.12 5.31
N SER A 539 0.92 28.99 5.61
CA SER A 539 1.74 27.89 5.11
C SER A 539 1.28 26.56 5.71
N PHE A 540 1.04 26.51 7.02
CA PHE A 540 0.46 25.34 7.69
C PHE A 540 -0.87 24.92 7.06
N ALA A 541 -1.77 25.87 6.78
CA ALA A 541 -3.04 25.59 6.11
C ALA A 541 -2.83 24.96 4.72
N MET A 542 -1.88 25.46 3.93
CA MET A 542 -1.58 24.88 2.61
C MET A 542 -0.95 23.49 2.72
N THR A 543 -0.09 23.25 3.72
CA THR A 543 0.46 21.92 3.98
C THR A 543 -0.65 20.93 4.37
N MET A 544 -1.57 21.32 5.26
CA MET A 544 -2.70 20.47 5.68
C MET A 544 -3.67 20.15 4.54
N LEU A 545 -4.03 21.14 3.72
CA LEU A 545 -4.85 20.91 2.53
C LEU A 545 -4.15 19.98 1.54
N SER A 546 -2.86 20.22 1.27
CA SER A 546 -2.07 19.37 0.37
C SER A 546 -1.95 17.96 0.90
N TRP A 547 -1.71 17.80 2.20
CA TRP A 547 -1.68 16.49 2.85
C TRP A 547 -3.01 15.75 2.68
N SER A 548 -4.15 16.41 2.93
CA SER A 548 -5.46 15.78 2.74
C SER A 548 -5.71 15.31 1.31
N VAL A 549 -5.23 16.06 0.30
CA VAL A 549 -5.37 15.68 -1.12
C VAL A 549 -4.45 14.51 -1.45
N ILE A 550 -3.24 14.47 -0.90
CA ILE A 550 -2.30 13.36 -1.12
C ILE A 550 -2.88 12.05 -0.59
N GLU A 551 -3.51 12.06 0.60
CA GLU A 551 -4.07 10.84 1.20
C GLU A 551 -5.45 10.46 0.61
N TYR A 552 -6.27 11.47 0.28
CA TYR A 552 -7.70 11.27 -0.04
C TYR A 552 -8.12 11.85 -1.39
N SER A 553 -7.23 11.88 -2.39
CA SER A 553 -7.54 12.41 -3.74
C SER A 553 -8.81 11.80 -4.35
N ALA A 554 -8.98 10.47 -4.21
CA ALA A 554 -10.16 9.77 -4.72
C ALA A 554 -11.47 10.22 -4.06
N LYS A 555 -11.43 10.56 -2.76
CA LYS A 555 -12.60 11.08 -2.03
C LYS A 555 -12.97 12.49 -2.49
N TYR A 556 -11.97 13.35 -2.72
CA TYR A 556 -12.20 14.67 -3.32
C TYR A 556 -12.78 14.59 -4.73
N GLU A 557 -12.34 13.61 -5.53
CA GLU A 557 -12.87 13.37 -6.87
C GLU A 557 -14.31 12.87 -6.82
N ALA A 558 -14.62 11.92 -5.93
CA ALA A 558 -15.97 11.43 -5.70
C ALA A 558 -16.93 12.54 -5.23
N ALA A 559 -16.43 13.47 -4.40
CA ALA A 559 -17.16 14.65 -3.95
C ALA A 559 -17.31 15.75 -5.02
N GLY A 560 -16.56 15.67 -6.13
CA GLY A 560 -16.52 16.71 -7.17
C GLY A 560 -15.73 17.96 -6.78
N GLU A 561 -14.92 17.91 -5.72
CA GLU A 561 -14.20 19.05 -5.14
C GLU A 561 -12.68 19.04 -5.43
N LEU A 562 -12.15 18.01 -6.08
CA LEU A 562 -10.70 17.88 -6.34
C LEU A 562 -10.11 19.08 -7.08
N VAL A 563 -10.78 19.57 -8.11
CA VAL A 563 -10.33 20.75 -8.87
C VAL A 563 -10.33 22.00 -7.99
N HIS A 564 -11.40 22.18 -7.21
CA HIS A 564 -11.58 23.35 -6.35
C HIS A 564 -10.53 23.41 -5.23
N VAL A 565 -10.26 22.28 -4.55
CA VAL A 565 -9.20 22.23 -3.52
C VAL A 565 -7.81 22.43 -4.13
N LYS A 566 -7.53 21.87 -5.32
CA LYS A 566 -6.29 22.14 -6.06
C LYS A 566 -6.16 23.64 -6.38
N GLU A 567 -7.21 24.32 -6.83
CA GLU A 567 -7.17 25.77 -7.07
C GLU A 567 -6.91 26.58 -5.79
N ILE A 568 -7.48 26.18 -4.66
CA ILE A 568 -7.23 26.80 -3.35
C ILE A 568 -5.75 26.66 -2.96
N ILE A 569 -5.20 25.44 -3.04
CA ILE A 569 -3.78 25.18 -2.74
C ILE A 569 -2.91 26.02 -3.67
N LYS A 570 -3.19 25.98 -4.99
CA LYS A 570 -2.46 26.74 -6.00
C LYS A 570 -2.43 28.24 -5.68
N TRP A 571 -3.56 28.81 -5.28
CA TRP A 571 -3.67 30.23 -4.91
C TRP A 571 -2.74 30.61 -3.74
N GLY A 572 -2.64 29.74 -2.74
CA GLY A 572 -1.77 29.94 -1.59
C GLY A 572 -0.29 29.81 -1.95
N VAL A 573 0.10 28.71 -2.59
CA VAL A 573 1.52 28.45 -2.91
C VAL A 573 2.07 29.38 -3.99
N ASP A 574 1.25 29.83 -4.95
CA ASP A 574 1.64 30.87 -5.90
C ASP A 574 1.95 32.20 -5.21
N TYR A 575 1.28 32.49 -4.10
CA TYR A 575 1.60 33.65 -3.27
C TYR A 575 2.87 33.41 -2.45
N LEU A 576 3.05 32.23 -1.84
CA LEU A 576 4.27 31.90 -1.10
C LEU A 576 5.52 32.04 -1.98
N LEU A 577 5.48 31.60 -3.25
CA LEU A 577 6.58 31.78 -4.20
C LEU A 577 6.92 33.27 -4.47
N LYS A 578 6.01 34.21 -4.23
CA LYS A 578 6.28 35.66 -4.38
C LYS A 578 6.97 36.27 -3.16
N THR A 579 6.93 35.59 -2.01
CA THR A 579 7.45 36.13 -0.73
C THR A 579 8.97 36.07 -0.62
N PHE A 580 9.64 35.42 -1.56
CA PHE A 580 11.09 35.35 -1.67
C PHE A 580 11.50 35.29 -3.15
N ASN A 581 12.79 35.31 -3.43
CA ASN A 581 13.28 35.16 -4.80
C ASN A 581 13.23 33.68 -5.23
N SER A 582 12.06 33.20 -5.65
CA SER A 582 11.83 31.77 -5.97
C SER A 582 12.61 31.22 -7.16
N SER A 583 13.28 32.09 -7.94
CA SER A 583 14.10 31.69 -9.08
C SER A 583 15.59 31.56 -8.71
N ALA A 584 15.97 31.86 -7.47
CA ALA A 584 17.34 31.76 -7.00
C ALA A 584 17.56 30.50 -6.15
N ASP A 585 18.78 29.96 -6.21
CA ASP A 585 19.20 28.82 -5.39
C ASP A 585 19.44 29.19 -3.92
N THR A 586 19.70 30.46 -3.65
CA THR A 586 19.92 31.01 -2.31
C THR A 586 19.23 32.35 -2.16
N ILE A 587 18.82 32.65 -0.92
CA ILE A 587 18.14 33.88 -0.54
C ILE A 587 18.69 34.39 0.79
N ASP A 588 18.55 35.70 1.03
CA ASP A 588 19.00 36.40 2.23
C ASP A 588 17.84 36.88 3.11
N ARG A 589 16.61 36.82 2.59
CA ARG A 589 15.42 37.38 3.22
C ARG A 589 14.13 36.74 2.69
N VAL A 590 13.10 36.71 3.53
CA VAL A 590 11.74 36.25 3.19
C VAL A 590 10.71 37.23 3.74
N ALA A 591 9.64 37.53 2.99
CA ALA A 591 8.51 38.27 3.53
C ALA A 591 7.72 37.38 4.49
N ALA A 592 7.72 37.74 5.77
CA ALA A 592 7.04 36.99 6.83
C ALA A 592 5.56 37.35 6.94
N GLN A 593 5.21 38.61 6.67
CA GLN A 593 3.87 39.12 6.88
C GLN A 593 3.59 40.34 6.01
N VAL A 594 2.33 40.52 5.62
CA VAL A 594 1.84 41.75 4.98
C VAL A 594 0.67 42.34 5.77
N GLY A 595 0.81 43.59 6.18
CA GLY A 595 -0.11 44.25 7.11
C GLY A 595 0.37 44.20 8.55
N GLN A 596 -0.20 45.05 9.41
CA GLN A 596 0.14 45.17 10.83
C GLN A 596 -1.13 45.15 11.67
N GLY A 597 -1.12 44.40 12.77
CA GLY A 597 -2.24 44.31 13.70
C GLY A 597 -2.01 44.98 15.06
N ALA A 598 -0.78 45.00 15.57
CA ALA A 598 -0.49 45.41 16.93
C ALA A 598 -0.79 46.91 17.15
N THR A 599 -1.64 47.21 18.13
CA THR A 599 -2.05 48.57 18.47
C THR A 599 -1.27 49.16 19.66
N SER A 600 -0.33 48.41 20.24
CA SER A 600 0.47 48.84 21.40
C SER A 600 1.52 49.92 21.06
N GLY A 601 1.86 50.09 19.78
CA GLY A 601 2.92 51.00 19.31
C GLY A 601 2.49 52.39 18.83
N GLY A 602 1.21 52.78 18.94
CA GLY A 602 0.76 54.14 18.57
C GLY A 602 -0.70 54.24 18.08
N THR A 603 -1.10 55.44 17.67
CA THR A 603 -2.46 55.78 17.17
C THR A 603 -2.61 55.69 15.65
N ASN A 604 -1.55 55.28 14.94
CA ASN A 604 -1.56 55.14 13.49
C ASN A 604 -2.59 54.09 13.06
N PRO A 605 -3.48 54.40 12.09
CA PRO A 605 -4.44 53.43 11.58
C PRO A 605 -3.75 52.17 11.04
N ASN A 606 -4.15 51.02 11.55
CA ASN A 606 -3.70 49.68 11.11
C ASN A 606 -4.89 48.71 11.06
N ASP A 607 -4.64 47.43 10.80
CA ASP A 607 -5.67 46.46 10.49
C ASP A 607 -6.63 46.17 11.65
N HIS A 608 -6.15 46.14 12.89
CA HIS A 608 -6.98 45.88 14.07
C HIS A 608 -7.51 47.17 14.71
N TYR A 609 -6.92 48.33 14.39
CA TYR A 609 -7.48 49.65 14.70
C TYR A 609 -8.70 49.99 13.82
N CYS A 610 -8.74 49.47 12.59
CA CYS A 610 -9.79 49.74 11.61
C CYS A 610 -10.73 48.53 11.44
N TRP A 611 -12.04 48.78 11.39
CA TRP A 611 -13.01 47.75 11.00
C TRP A 611 -13.53 48.04 9.59
N THR A 612 -12.81 47.59 8.56
CA THR A 612 -13.13 47.94 7.16
C THR A 612 -13.21 46.72 6.27
N ARG A 613 -13.94 46.81 5.14
CA ARG A 613 -13.92 45.75 4.13
C ARG A 613 -12.51 45.71 3.52
N PRO A 614 -11.98 44.52 3.20
CA PRO A 614 -10.66 44.41 2.57
C PRO A 614 -10.48 45.27 1.30
N GLU A 615 -11.56 45.46 0.54
CA GLU A 615 -11.60 46.25 -0.70
C GLU A 615 -11.51 47.77 -0.44
N ASP A 616 -11.87 48.22 0.76
CA ASP A 616 -11.94 49.63 1.15
C ASP A 616 -10.73 50.12 1.95
N ILE A 617 -9.79 49.22 2.27
CA ILE A 617 -8.59 49.53 3.07
C ILE A 617 -7.84 50.71 2.47
N ASP A 618 -7.62 51.74 3.29
CA ASP A 618 -6.88 52.96 2.95
C ASP A 618 -5.64 53.19 3.83
N TYR A 619 -5.47 52.41 4.90
CA TYR A 619 -4.27 52.45 5.75
C TYR A 619 -3.06 51.75 5.10
N PRO A 620 -1.83 52.15 5.45
CA PRO A 620 -0.62 51.48 4.99
C PRO A 620 -0.57 50.00 5.42
N ARG A 621 -0.10 49.14 4.51
CA ARG A 621 0.06 47.70 4.74
C ARG A 621 1.55 47.34 4.58
N PRO A 622 2.36 47.47 5.65
CA PRO A 622 3.80 47.24 5.58
C PRO A 622 4.12 45.77 5.30
N VAL A 623 5.31 45.51 4.75
CA VAL A 623 5.83 44.15 4.60
C VAL A 623 6.88 43.91 5.67
N TYR A 624 6.65 42.91 6.53
CA TYR A 624 7.67 42.48 7.48
C TYR A 624 8.54 41.43 6.82
N VAL A 625 9.84 41.70 6.82
CA VAL A 625 10.86 40.82 6.24
C VAL A 625 11.64 40.17 7.37
N CYS A 626 11.91 38.87 7.25
CA CYS A 626 12.75 38.12 8.17
C CYS A 626 14.05 37.68 7.49
N HIS A 627 15.15 37.76 8.25
CA HIS A 627 16.49 37.35 7.83
C HIS A 627 16.94 36.05 8.52
N SER A 628 16.30 35.67 9.62
CA SER A 628 16.55 34.43 10.37
C SER A 628 15.22 33.90 10.97
N CYS A 629 14.52 33.06 10.20
CA CYS A 629 13.15 32.64 10.49
C CYS A 629 12.93 31.17 10.08
N SER A 630 13.61 30.26 10.78
CA SER A 630 13.64 28.83 10.49
C SER A 630 12.27 28.16 10.57
N ASP A 631 11.49 28.49 11.59
CA ASP A 631 10.11 28.00 11.80
C ASP A 631 9.23 28.30 10.58
N LEU A 632 9.09 29.58 10.23
CA LEU A 632 8.29 30.02 9.11
C LEU A 632 8.78 29.40 7.79
N THR A 633 10.09 29.46 7.52
CA THR A 633 10.62 29.05 6.22
C THR A 633 10.66 27.54 6.05
N ALA A 634 10.81 26.77 7.13
CA ALA A 634 10.65 25.31 7.09
C ALA A 634 9.19 24.90 6.89
N GLU A 635 8.21 25.61 7.47
CA GLU A 635 6.79 25.36 7.18
C GLU A 635 6.42 25.77 5.74
N MET A 636 6.94 26.89 5.24
CA MET A 636 6.77 27.26 3.84
C MET A 636 7.39 26.22 2.89
N ALA A 637 8.56 25.67 3.25
CA ALA A 637 9.15 24.57 2.49
C ALA A 637 8.26 23.32 2.52
N ALA A 638 7.67 22.97 3.66
CA ALA A 638 6.70 21.88 3.78
C ALA A 638 5.46 22.11 2.90
N ALA A 639 4.93 23.34 2.87
CA ALA A 639 3.79 23.71 2.04
C ALA A 639 4.07 23.58 0.55
N LEU A 640 5.23 24.08 0.09
CA LEU A 640 5.64 23.96 -1.31
C LEU A 640 5.98 22.51 -1.70
N ALA A 641 6.65 21.77 -0.81
CA ALA A 641 7.00 20.37 -1.04
C ALA A 641 5.75 19.48 -1.14
N SER A 642 4.82 19.58 -0.17
CA SER A 642 3.56 18.83 -0.22
C SER A 642 2.70 19.22 -1.43
N ALA A 643 2.58 20.51 -1.76
CA ALA A 643 1.86 20.94 -2.95
C ALA A 643 2.50 20.41 -4.25
N SER A 644 3.82 20.27 -4.32
CA SER A 644 4.49 19.72 -5.50
C SER A 644 4.06 18.28 -5.81
N ILE A 645 3.73 17.49 -4.78
CA ILE A 645 3.20 16.13 -4.91
C ILE A 645 1.76 16.17 -5.45
N VAL A 646 0.94 17.10 -4.97
CA VAL A 646 -0.44 17.31 -5.45
C VAL A 646 -0.48 17.68 -6.94
N PHE A 647 0.50 18.47 -7.40
CA PHE A 647 0.60 18.91 -8.79
C PHE A 647 1.59 18.10 -9.64
N LYS A 648 1.89 16.85 -9.26
CA LYS A 648 2.81 15.98 -10.01
C LYS A 648 2.43 15.83 -11.48
N ASP A 649 1.14 15.88 -11.81
CA ASP A 649 0.60 15.82 -13.17
C ASP A 649 1.12 16.97 -14.06
N ASN A 650 1.43 18.13 -13.46
CA ASN A 650 2.10 19.25 -14.13
C ASN A 650 3.56 19.31 -13.68
N LYS A 651 4.42 18.53 -14.37
CA LYS A 651 5.84 18.38 -14.05
C LYS A 651 6.58 19.72 -13.90
N ALA A 652 6.35 20.68 -14.80
CA ALA A 652 7.03 21.97 -14.77
C ALA A 652 6.64 22.79 -13.52
N TYR A 653 5.35 22.79 -13.16
CA TYR A 653 4.88 23.48 -11.97
C TYR A 653 5.33 22.78 -10.68
N SER A 654 5.25 21.44 -10.64
CA SER A 654 5.75 20.62 -9.54
C SER A 654 7.24 20.87 -9.28
N GLN A 655 8.08 20.86 -10.32
CA GLN A 655 9.52 21.16 -10.21
C GLN A 655 9.79 22.57 -9.71
N LYS A 656 9.00 23.56 -10.16
CA LYS A 656 9.10 24.94 -9.65
C LYS A 656 8.81 25.00 -8.13
N LEU A 657 7.82 24.25 -7.65
CA LEU A 657 7.48 24.17 -6.23
C LEU A 657 8.59 23.46 -5.44
N VAL A 658 9.11 22.34 -5.93
CA VAL A 658 10.23 21.62 -5.30
C VAL A 658 11.47 22.51 -5.20
N HIS A 659 11.81 23.24 -6.27
CA HIS A 659 12.94 24.16 -6.27
C HIS A 659 12.74 25.27 -5.21
N GLY A 660 11.58 25.92 -5.18
CA GLY A 660 11.26 26.91 -4.16
C GLY A 660 11.32 26.36 -2.73
N ALA A 661 10.83 25.12 -2.54
CA ALA A 661 10.90 24.42 -1.25
C ALA A 661 12.36 24.16 -0.83
N ALA A 662 13.22 23.72 -1.75
CA ALA A 662 14.64 23.49 -1.49
C ALA A 662 15.39 24.79 -1.13
N THR A 663 15.12 25.90 -1.83
CA THR A 663 15.69 27.22 -1.52
C THR A 663 15.30 27.69 -0.12
N LEU A 664 14.02 27.58 0.24
CA LEU A 664 13.54 27.94 1.58
C LEU A 664 14.10 27.04 2.66
N TRP A 665 14.17 25.73 2.40
CA TRP A 665 14.73 24.77 3.33
C TRP A 665 16.20 25.05 3.63
N LYS A 666 16.98 25.35 2.59
CA LYS A 666 18.40 25.73 2.74
C LYS A 666 18.53 26.99 3.62
N PHE A 667 17.75 28.03 3.31
CA PHE A 667 17.70 29.24 4.13
C PHE A 667 17.33 28.96 5.59
N ALA A 668 16.27 28.16 5.83
CA ALA A 668 15.80 27.80 7.17
C ALA A 668 16.90 27.12 8.01
N ARG A 669 17.75 26.32 7.37
CA ARG A 669 18.82 25.54 8.02
C ARG A 669 20.08 26.36 8.29
N GLU A 670 20.43 27.26 7.37
CA GLU A 670 21.62 28.12 7.43
C GLU A 670 21.39 29.35 8.32
N GLN A 671 20.25 30.04 8.15
CA GLN A 671 19.91 31.27 8.88
C GLN A 671 18.95 30.99 10.05
N ARG A 672 19.50 30.43 11.13
CA ARG A 672 18.67 29.96 12.25
C ARG A 672 18.10 31.10 13.09
N GLY A 673 16.79 31.06 13.31
CA GLY A 673 16.08 32.01 14.17
C GLY A 673 14.59 31.72 14.23
N ARG A 674 13.89 32.34 15.19
CA ARG A 674 12.42 32.33 15.23
C ARG A 674 11.90 33.54 14.46
N TYR A 675 10.88 33.35 13.63
CA TYR A 675 10.30 34.45 12.85
C TYR A 675 9.60 35.50 13.73
N SER A 676 9.08 35.08 14.89
CA SER A 676 8.37 35.93 15.84
C SER A 676 9.30 36.33 16.99
N GLU A 677 10.31 37.14 16.70
CA GLU A 677 11.16 37.72 17.75
C GLU A 677 10.33 38.54 18.75
N GLY A 678 10.73 38.55 20.02
CA GLY A 678 9.98 39.24 21.07
C GLY A 678 9.80 40.73 20.76
N GLY A 679 8.55 41.20 20.77
CA GLY A 679 8.20 42.59 20.44
C GLY A 679 7.86 42.81 18.95
N SER A 680 8.00 41.80 18.09
CA SER A 680 7.48 41.84 16.72
C SER A 680 5.96 41.76 16.69
N ASP A 681 5.33 42.27 15.62
CA ASP A 681 3.88 42.18 15.41
C ASP A 681 3.40 40.73 15.44
N ALA A 682 4.10 39.84 14.75
CA ALA A 682 3.82 38.41 14.70
C ALA A 682 3.84 37.75 16.10
N SER A 683 4.71 38.18 17.02
CA SER A 683 4.77 37.63 18.38
C SER A 683 3.53 37.91 19.24
N VAL A 684 2.72 38.90 18.88
CA VAL A 684 1.46 39.21 19.57
C VAL A 684 0.32 38.29 19.13
N PHE A 685 0.36 37.82 17.88
CA PHE A 685 -0.72 37.05 17.26
C PHE A 685 -0.36 35.56 17.10
N TYR A 686 0.75 35.28 16.42
CA TYR A 686 1.23 33.95 16.03
C TYR A 686 2.64 33.69 16.56
N ASN A 687 2.79 33.73 17.88
CA ASN A 687 4.09 33.50 18.52
C ASN A 687 4.59 32.05 18.30
N SER A 688 5.81 31.92 17.79
CA SER A 688 6.50 30.64 17.61
C SER A 688 7.18 30.18 18.90
N THR A 689 6.86 28.95 19.29
CA THR A 689 7.46 28.30 20.46
C THR A 689 8.85 27.74 20.14
N SER A 690 9.00 27.13 18.96
CA SER A 690 10.18 26.35 18.54
C SER A 690 10.26 26.36 17.00
N TYR A 691 11.44 26.03 16.46
CA TYR A 691 11.62 25.75 15.01
C TYR A 691 12.09 24.29 14.75
N TRP A 692 12.29 23.50 15.81
CA TRP A 692 12.91 22.18 15.70
C TRP A 692 11.94 21.13 15.16
N ASP A 693 10.67 21.24 15.51
CA ASP A 693 9.60 20.40 15.01
C ASP A 693 9.31 20.68 13.53
N GLU A 694 9.46 21.92 13.05
CA GLU A 694 9.38 22.27 11.63
C GLU A 694 10.52 21.65 10.83
N PHE A 695 11.70 21.45 11.42
CA PHE A 695 12.75 20.69 10.74
C PHE A 695 12.40 19.20 10.61
N VAL A 696 11.72 18.59 11.58
CA VAL A 696 11.28 17.20 11.43
C VAL A 696 10.14 17.13 10.40
N TRP A 697 9.19 18.06 10.47
CA TRP A 697 8.03 18.16 9.59
C TRP A 697 8.40 18.49 8.13
N GLY A 698 9.10 19.60 7.91
CA GLY A 698 9.54 20.02 6.60
C GLY A 698 10.55 19.06 5.99
N GLY A 699 11.42 18.44 6.81
CA GLY A 699 12.35 17.43 6.33
C GLY A 699 11.63 16.18 5.82
N ALA A 700 10.59 15.73 6.52
CA ALA A 700 9.75 14.63 6.07
C ALA A 700 9.05 14.97 4.74
N TRP A 701 8.46 16.17 4.59
CA TRP A 701 7.83 16.59 3.34
C TRP A 701 8.82 16.77 2.18
N MET A 702 10.00 17.32 2.44
CA MET A 702 11.08 17.43 1.45
C MET A 702 11.53 16.06 0.97
N TYR A 703 11.69 15.09 1.87
CA TYR A 703 11.98 13.71 1.49
C TYR A 703 10.89 13.13 0.60
N LEU A 704 9.62 13.29 0.97
CA LEU A 704 8.49 12.75 0.21
C LEU A 704 8.34 13.39 -1.17
N ALA A 705 8.72 14.65 -1.33
CA ALA A 705 8.64 15.37 -2.60
C ALA A 705 9.84 15.12 -3.53
N THR A 706 11.03 14.85 -2.96
CA THR A 706 12.28 14.77 -3.74
C THR A 706 12.89 13.37 -3.81
N GLY A 707 12.54 12.49 -2.86
CA GLY A 707 13.19 11.21 -2.69
C GLY A 707 14.62 11.27 -2.12
N ASN A 708 15.14 12.46 -1.80
CA ASN A 708 16.51 12.62 -1.33
C ASN A 708 16.66 12.16 0.13
N SER A 709 17.41 11.09 0.35
CA SER A 709 17.60 10.45 1.66
C SER A 709 18.26 11.34 2.72
N SER A 710 18.97 12.40 2.33
CA SER A 710 19.56 13.35 3.29
C SER A 710 18.50 14.05 4.15
N TYR A 711 17.31 14.32 3.60
CA TYR A 711 16.19 14.89 4.35
C TYR A 711 15.62 13.90 5.36
N LEU A 712 15.47 12.62 4.97
CA LEU A 712 15.02 11.56 5.87
C LEU A 712 16.03 11.36 7.01
N GLN A 713 17.32 11.26 6.68
CA GLN A 713 18.41 11.12 7.66
C GLN A 713 18.41 12.24 8.69
N LEU A 714 18.17 13.48 8.25
CA LEU A 714 18.07 14.61 9.18
C LEU A 714 16.80 14.49 10.05
N SER A 715 15.65 14.19 9.45
CA SER A 715 14.35 14.10 10.15
C SER A 715 14.32 12.98 11.19
N THR A 716 15.05 11.89 10.95
CA THR A 716 15.21 10.77 11.89
C THR A 716 16.47 10.91 12.75
N HIS A 717 17.15 12.06 12.79
CA HIS A 717 18.35 12.20 13.61
C HIS A 717 17.95 12.32 15.09
N PRO A 718 18.48 11.49 16.02
CA PRO A 718 18.05 11.48 17.43
C PRO A 718 18.17 12.84 18.14
N LYS A 719 19.26 13.59 17.86
CA LYS A 719 19.43 14.96 18.40
C LYS A 719 18.33 15.92 17.94
N LEU A 720 17.89 15.84 16.68
CA LEU A 720 16.84 16.70 16.16
C LEU A 720 15.50 16.36 16.82
N ALA A 721 15.16 15.08 16.89
CA ALA A 721 13.96 14.60 17.57
C ALA A 721 13.93 15.02 19.04
N LYS A 722 15.07 14.95 19.75
CA LYS A 722 15.18 15.39 21.14
C LYS A 722 14.89 16.89 21.30
N HIS A 723 15.43 17.74 20.43
CA HIS A 723 15.17 19.18 20.46
C HIS A 723 13.73 19.54 20.05
N ALA A 724 13.15 18.77 19.12
CA ALA A 724 11.76 18.92 18.69
C ALA A 724 10.75 18.50 19.77
N GLY A 725 11.19 18.00 20.93
CA GLY A 725 10.29 17.59 21.99
C GLY A 725 9.80 16.14 21.89
N ALA A 726 10.34 15.33 20.95
CA ALA A 726 9.80 14.00 20.65
C ALA A 726 9.72 13.08 21.88
N PHE A 727 10.68 13.16 22.79
CA PHE A 727 10.78 12.29 23.97
C PHE A 727 10.20 12.92 25.26
N TRP A 728 9.49 14.05 25.15
CA TRP A 728 8.93 14.76 26.29
C TRP A 728 7.43 14.49 26.42
N GLY A 729 6.93 14.39 27.65
CA GLY A 729 5.51 14.14 27.96
C GLY A 729 4.77 15.38 28.48
N GLY A 730 4.98 16.53 27.84
CA GLY A 730 4.36 17.80 28.25
C GLY A 730 2.83 17.80 28.09
N PRO A 731 2.13 18.79 28.69
CA PRO A 731 0.67 18.88 28.64
C PRO A 731 0.11 19.06 27.21
N ASP A 732 0.86 19.75 26.34
CA ASP A 732 0.52 19.95 24.92
C ASP A 732 1.12 18.86 24.00
N TYR A 733 1.71 17.79 24.55
CA TYR A 733 2.24 16.69 23.74
C TYR A 733 1.10 15.93 23.06
N GLY A 734 1.22 15.69 21.76
CA GLY A 734 0.14 15.10 20.97
C GLY A 734 -0.84 16.11 20.36
N VAL A 735 -0.59 17.42 20.49
CA VAL A 735 -1.46 18.47 19.92
C VAL A 735 -0.83 19.05 18.65
N LEU A 736 -1.39 18.70 17.48
CA LEU A 736 -1.01 19.30 16.20
C LEU A 736 -1.63 20.69 16.02
N SER A 737 -0.81 21.66 15.64
CA SER A 737 -1.25 23.03 15.37
C SER A 737 -0.34 23.74 14.37
N TRP A 738 -0.70 24.98 14.03
CA TRP A 738 0.15 25.85 13.22
C TRP A 738 1.49 26.20 13.88
N ASP A 739 1.64 25.99 15.20
CA ASP A 739 2.86 26.20 15.97
C ASP A 739 3.62 24.88 16.17
N ASN A 740 2.97 23.85 16.74
CA ASN A 740 3.60 22.54 17.00
C ASN A 740 3.24 21.49 15.93
N LYS A 741 4.23 21.02 15.16
CA LYS A 741 4.06 20.06 14.04
C LYS A 741 4.54 18.65 14.36
N LEU A 742 5.12 18.44 15.55
CA LEU A 742 5.78 17.19 15.91
C LEU A 742 4.87 15.98 15.74
N THR A 743 3.62 16.06 16.23
CA THR A 743 2.65 14.96 16.15
C THR A 743 2.28 14.63 14.71
N GLY A 744 2.11 15.65 13.85
CA GLY A 744 1.89 15.44 12.42
C GLY A 744 3.09 14.76 11.75
N ALA A 745 4.30 15.20 12.08
CA ALA A 745 5.53 14.62 11.56
C ALA A 745 5.72 13.15 12.00
N GLN A 746 5.39 12.82 13.25
CA GLN A 746 5.44 11.44 13.77
C GLN A 746 4.45 10.53 13.04
N VAL A 747 3.22 10.98 12.76
CA VAL A 747 2.23 10.24 11.96
C VAL A 747 2.74 10.02 10.53
N LEU A 748 3.31 11.07 9.92
CA LEU A 748 3.86 11.01 8.56
C LEU A 748 5.08 10.08 8.44
N LEU A 749 5.96 10.07 9.43
CA LEU A 749 7.10 9.15 9.50
C LEU A 749 6.69 7.72 9.87
N SER A 750 5.62 7.56 10.65
CA SER A 750 5.01 6.25 10.90
C SER A 750 4.48 5.62 9.63
N ARG A 751 3.90 6.41 8.72
CA ARG A 751 3.49 5.98 7.37
C ARG A 751 4.66 5.36 6.59
N LEU A 752 5.81 6.04 6.61
CA LEU A 752 7.02 5.53 5.95
C LEU A 752 7.48 4.20 6.52
N ARG A 753 7.42 4.03 7.85
CA ARG A 753 7.74 2.76 8.50
C ARG A 753 6.78 1.66 8.11
N LEU A 754 5.47 1.92 8.20
CA LEU A 754 4.42 0.93 7.94
C LEU A 754 4.43 0.42 6.50
N PHE A 755 4.70 1.29 5.52
CA PHE A 755 4.56 0.92 4.10
C PHE A 755 5.88 0.66 3.38
N LEU A 756 6.95 1.41 3.70
CA LEU A 756 8.24 1.27 3.00
C LEU A 756 9.31 0.56 3.82
N SER A 757 9.22 0.58 5.17
CA SER A 757 10.17 -0.08 6.07
C SER A 757 11.65 0.10 5.66
N PRO A 758 12.17 1.35 5.65
CA PRO A 758 13.47 1.68 5.05
C PRO A 758 14.69 1.03 5.74
N GLY A 759 14.52 0.41 6.91
CA GLY A 759 15.59 -0.30 7.61
C GLY A 759 16.65 0.63 8.22
N TYR A 760 17.86 0.09 8.44
CA TYR A 760 18.99 0.83 9.02
C TYR A 760 19.49 1.91 8.04
N PRO A 761 19.83 3.14 8.51
CA PRO A 761 19.92 3.60 9.90
C PRO A 761 18.64 4.23 10.48
N TYR A 762 17.52 4.21 9.75
CA TYR A 762 16.32 4.96 10.10
C TYR A 762 15.38 4.22 11.07
N GLU A 763 15.41 2.89 11.07
CA GLU A 763 14.42 2.03 11.76
C GLU A 763 14.27 2.35 13.26
N GLU A 764 15.37 2.63 13.99
CA GLU A 764 15.30 2.89 15.42
C GLU A 764 14.42 4.11 15.75
N MET A 765 14.63 5.20 15.02
CA MET A 765 13.90 6.45 15.21
C MET A 765 12.49 6.39 14.64
N LEU A 766 12.32 5.73 13.49
CA LEU A 766 10.99 5.49 12.92
C LEU A 766 10.12 4.62 13.83
N ARG A 767 10.68 3.57 14.43
CA ARG A 767 10.00 2.74 15.43
C ARG A 767 9.61 3.57 16.65
N THR A 768 10.48 4.48 17.07
CA THR A 768 10.20 5.35 18.22
C THR A 768 9.07 6.32 17.91
N PHE A 769 9.08 6.98 16.75
CA PHE A 769 7.96 7.83 16.32
C PHE A 769 6.65 7.05 16.14
N HIS A 770 6.72 5.82 15.66
CA HIS A 770 5.55 4.95 15.56
C HIS A 770 4.96 4.59 16.92
N ASN A 771 5.81 4.23 17.90
CA ASN A 771 5.37 3.95 19.26
C ASN A 771 4.77 5.21 19.93
N GLN A 772 5.41 6.37 19.75
CA GLN A 772 4.89 7.64 20.26
C GLN A 772 3.56 8.02 19.62
N THR A 773 3.40 7.80 18.32
CA THR A 773 2.12 7.97 17.62
C THR A 773 1.06 7.10 18.26
N GLY A 774 1.34 5.81 18.51
CA GLY A 774 0.43 4.91 19.22
C GLY A 774 0.00 5.45 20.58
N ILE A 775 0.95 5.94 21.39
CA ILE A 775 0.68 6.56 22.70
C ILE A 775 -0.21 7.80 22.57
N ILE A 776 0.06 8.67 21.60
CA ILE A 776 -0.74 9.87 21.33
C ILE A 776 -2.17 9.48 20.94
N MET A 777 -2.34 8.48 20.07
CA MET A 777 -3.66 7.99 19.67
C MET A 777 -4.44 7.41 20.87
N CYS A 778 -3.76 6.74 21.80
CA CYS A 778 -4.36 6.33 23.07
C CYS A 778 -4.84 7.52 23.90
N SER A 779 -4.06 8.61 23.96
CA SER A 779 -4.40 9.81 24.74
C SER A 779 -5.71 10.49 24.27
N TYR A 780 -6.08 10.32 23.00
CA TYR A 780 -7.33 10.83 22.43
C TYR A 780 -8.56 10.02 22.83
N LEU A 781 -8.40 8.78 23.29
CA LEU A 781 -9.51 7.93 23.69
C LEU A 781 -10.04 8.31 25.08
N PRO A 782 -11.33 8.08 25.36
CA PRO A 782 -11.94 8.54 26.61
C PRO A 782 -11.47 7.86 27.87
N VAL A 783 -10.85 6.69 27.74
CA VAL A 783 -10.43 5.87 28.87
C VAL A 783 -9.16 6.40 29.55
N PHE A 784 -8.29 7.13 28.84
CA PHE A 784 -6.93 7.44 29.31
C PHE A 784 -6.78 8.77 30.08
N ASN A 785 -7.85 9.57 30.19
CA ASN A 785 -7.90 10.84 30.94
C ASN A 785 -6.71 11.81 30.69
N SER A 786 -5.96 11.66 29.59
CA SER A 786 -4.81 12.51 29.27
C SER A 786 -5.24 13.93 28.91
N PHE A 787 -6.35 14.04 28.17
CA PHE A 787 -7.02 15.31 27.90
C PHE A 787 -8.40 15.34 28.57
N ASN A 788 -8.72 16.48 29.17
CA ASN A 788 -10.05 16.74 29.69
C ASN A 788 -11.08 16.78 28.54
N ARG A 789 -12.36 16.53 28.88
CA ARG A 789 -13.47 16.73 27.95
C ARG A 789 -14.52 17.65 28.55
N THR A 790 -15.22 18.37 27.68
CA THR A 790 -16.44 19.09 28.06
C THR A 790 -17.55 18.10 28.42
N LYS A 791 -18.65 18.57 29.02
CA LYS A 791 -19.79 17.70 29.34
C LYS A 791 -20.45 17.15 28.07
N GLY A 792 -20.37 17.89 26.98
CA GLY A 792 -20.83 17.48 25.66
C GLY A 792 -19.89 16.54 24.91
N GLY A 793 -18.73 16.17 25.48
CA GLY A 793 -17.80 15.20 24.89
C GLY A 793 -16.71 15.77 23.99
N LEU A 794 -16.57 17.10 23.90
CA LEU A 794 -15.50 17.76 23.14
C LEU A 794 -14.16 17.62 23.89
N ILE A 795 -13.12 17.17 23.19
CA ILE A 795 -11.76 17.09 23.75
C ILE A 795 -11.11 18.47 23.95
N GLN A 796 -10.49 18.69 25.10
CA GLN A 796 -9.87 19.97 25.49
C GLN A 796 -8.36 19.94 25.28
N LEU A 797 -7.93 19.95 24.02
CA LEU A 797 -6.51 19.90 23.63
C LEU A 797 -5.72 21.16 23.97
N ASN A 798 -6.40 22.30 24.15
CA ASN A 798 -5.79 23.57 24.55
C ASN A 798 -6.02 23.89 26.05
N HIS A 799 -6.26 22.86 26.87
CA HIS A 799 -6.45 22.98 28.32
C HIS A 799 -7.59 23.94 28.74
N GLY A 800 -8.65 24.02 27.92
CA GLY A 800 -9.83 24.85 28.21
C GLY A 800 -9.63 26.34 27.94
N ARG A 801 -8.54 26.72 27.26
CA ARG A 801 -8.34 28.08 26.72
C ARG A 801 -9.33 28.34 25.55
N PRO A 802 -9.50 29.60 25.12
CA PRO A 802 -10.31 29.93 23.95
C PRO A 802 -9.86 29.26 22.64
N GLN A 803 -10.76 29.25 21.65
CA GLN A 803 -10.51 28.72 20.29
C GLN A 803 -10.11 27.23 20.21
N PRO A 804 -10.84 26.31 20.86
CA PRO A 804 -10.46 24.90 20.92
C PRO A 804 -10.61 24.16 19.58
N LEU A 805 -11.53 24.58 18.71
CA LEU A 805 -11.94 23.72 17.57
C LEU A 805 -10.83 23.48 16.55
N GLN A 806 -9.89 24.42 16.38
CA GLN A 806 -8.75 24.24 15.47
C GLN A 806 -7.88 23.03 15.85
N TYR A 807 -7.72 22.75 17.14
CA TYR A 807 -6.95 21.61 17.62
C TYR A 807 -7.74 20.31 17.50
N VAL A 808 -9.05 20.39 17.77
CA VAL A 808 -9.96 19.24 17.72
C VAL A 808 -10.06 18.66 16.31
N VAL A 809 -10.20 19.51 15.28
CA VAL A 809 -10.24 19.03 13.89
C VAL A 809 -8.92 18.43 13.44
N ASN A 810 -7.79 18.97 13.88
CA ASN A 810 -6.47 18.40 13.60
C ASN A 810 -6.32 17.01 14.24
N ALA A 811 -6.74 16.85 15.50
CA ALA A 811 -6.70 15.55 16.18
C ALA A 811 -7.67 14.54 15.52
N ALA A 812 -8.86 14.97 15.12
CA ALA A 812 -9.82 14.11 14.41
C ALA A 812 -9.27 13.63 13.06
N PHE A 813 -8.60 14.51 12.32
CA PHE A 813 -7.91 14.16 11.07
C PHE A 813 -6.78 13.15 11.33
N LEU A 814 -5.89 13.41 12.28
CA LEU A 814 -4.77 12.51 12.59
C LEU A 814 -5.24 11.13 13.07
N ALA A 815 -6.28 11.07 13.91
CA ALA A 815 -6.85 9.82 14.39
C ALA A 815 -7.44 8.99 13.24
N SER A 816 -8.22 9.63 12.36
CA SER A 816 -8.76 8.96 11.17
C SER A 816 -7.65 8.47 10.25
N LEU A 817 -6.66 9.33 9.97
CA LEU A 817 -5.56 9.01 9.07
C LEU A 817 -4.68 7.87 9.60
N TYR A 818 -4.37 7.86 10.90
CA TYR A 818 -3.61 6.76 11.49
C TYR A 818 -4.40 5.45 11.48
N SER A 819 -5.71 5.49 11.73
CA SER A 819 -6.59 4.32 11.55
C SER A 819 -6.52 3.79 10.12
N ASP A 820 -6.57 4.68 9.14
CA ASP A 820 -6.53 4.33 7.72
C ASP A 820 -5.16 3.74 7.35
N TYR A 821 -4.06 4.23 7.95
CA TYR A 821 -2.74 3.61 7.76
C TYR A 821 -2.65 2.21 8.37
N LEU A 822 -3.21 1.99 9.55
CA LEU A 822 -3.21 0.66 10.18
C LEU A 822 -4.05 -0.33 9.36
N GLU A 823 -5.25 0.08 8.92
CA GLU A 823 -6.10 -0.75 8.08
C GLU A 823 -5.44 -1.03 6.73
N ALA A 824 -4.84 -0.01 6.10
CA ALA A 824 -4.06 -0.22 4.89
C ALA A 824 -2.88 -1.17 5.15
N ALA A 825 -2.18 -1.08 6.28
CA ALA A 825 -1.09 -1.99 6.63
C ALA A 825 -1.56 -3.37 7.14
N ASP A 826 -2.83 -3.75 6.89
CA ASP A 826 -3.45 -5.01 7.35
C ASP A 826 -3.27 -5.26 8.87
N THR A 827 -3.20 -4.16 9.63
CA THR A 827 -3.02 -4.17 11.08
C THR A 827 -4.37 -3.91 11.75
N PRO A 828 -4.94 -4.90 12.47
CA PRO A 828 -6.34 -4.84 12.95
C PRO A 828 -6.57 -3.82 14.09
N GLY A 829 -5.51 -3.29 14.68
CA GLY A 829 -5.57 -2.36 15.80
C GLY A 829 -4.20 -2.13 16.44
N TRP A 830 -4.18 -1.48 17.60
CA TRP A 830 -2.95 -1.25 18.35
C TRP A 830 -3.18 -1.38 19.86
N TYR A 831 -2.10 -1.52 20.61
CA TYR A 831 -2.15 -1.65 22.06
C TYR A 831 -1.98 -0.30 22.75
N CYS A 832 -2.88 -0.02 23.69
CA CYS A 832 -2.78 1.08 24.63
C CYS A 832 -2.52 0.52 26.03
N GLY A 833 -1.24 0.29 26.34
CA GLY A 833 -0.84 -0.45 27.53
C GLY A 833 -1.30 -1.92 27.44
N PRO A 834 -2.05 -2.45 28.42
CA PRO A 834 -2.53 -3.83 28.38
C PRO A 834 -3.77 -4.03 27.47
N ASN A 835 -4.41 -2.94 27.03
CA ASN A 835 -5.69 -3.00 26.32
C ASN A 835 -5.50 -2.88 24.81
N PHE A 836 -6.10 -3.80 24.05
CA PHE A 836 -6.14 -3.76 22.59
C PHE A 836 -7.33 -2.93 22.11
N PHE A 837 -7.10 -2.03 21.15
CA PHE A 837 -8.15 -1.24 20.50
C PHE A 837 -8.18 -1.53 18.99
N PRO A 838 -9.35 -1.81 18.39
CA PRO A 838 -9.46 -1.95 16.94
C PRO A 838 -9.28 -0.60 16.25
N THR A 839 -8.85 -0.62 14.97
CA THR A 839 -8.69 0.60 14.15
C THR A 839 -9.93 1.49 14.17
N GLY A 840 -11.13 0.89 14.12
CA GLY A 840 -12.42 1.60 14.18
C GLY A 840 -12.59 2.54 15.38
N ALA A 841 -11.91 2.30 16.51
CA ALA A 841 -12.01 3.15 17.70
C ALA A 841 -11.52 4.59 17.45
N LEU A 842 -10.52 4.80 16.59
CA LEU A 842 -10.03 6.14 16.25
C LEU A 842 -10.96 6.86 15.27
N ARG A 843 -11.52 6.12 14.31
CA ARG A 843 -12.55 6.66 13.41
C ARG A 843 -13.79 7.09 14.19
N ASP A 844 -14.21 6.30 15.17
CA ASP A 844 -15.33 6.66 16.04
C ASP A 844 -15.01 7.89 16.90
N PHE A 845 -13.81 7.99 17.46
CA PHE A 845 -13.36 9.21 18.13
C PHE A 845 -13.45 10.42 17.19
N ALA A 846 -12.85 10.34 16.00
CA ALA A 846 -12.88 11.43 15.03
C ALA A 846 -14.32 11.81 14.65
N ARG A 847 -15.19 10.82 14.43
CA ARG A 847 -16.61 11.02 14.16
C ARG A 847 -17.29 11.78 15.29
N THR A 848 -17.05 11.41 16.57
CA THR A 848 -17.64 12.13 17.71
C THR A 848 -17.25 13.60 17.75
N GLN A 849 -16.00 13.93 17.41
CA GLN A 849 -15.49 15.30 17.43
C GLN A 849 -16.04 16.13 16.27
N ILE A 850 -16.06 15.58 15.05
CA ILE A 850 -16.62 16.27 13.89
C ILE A 850 -18.13 16.40 13.99
N ASP A 851 -18.84 15.38 14.47
CA ASP A 851 -20.28 15.47 14.70
C ASP A 851 -20.62 16.53 15.75
N TYR A 852 -19.81 16.67 16.81
CA TYR A 852 -19.97 17.75 17.79
C TYR A 852 -19.89 19.12 17.10
N ILE A 853 -18.91 19.31 16.21
CA ILE A 853 -18.74 20.56 15.43
C ILE A 853 -19.92 20.77 14.47
N LEU A 854 -20.43 19.71 13.85
CA LEU A 854 -21.53 19.79 12.90
C LEU A 854 -22.91 19.95 13.55
N GLY A 855 -23.04 19.68 14.85
CA GLY A 855 -24.22 20.05 15.64
C GLY A 855 -24.65 19.09 16.74
N LYS A 856 -24.01 17.92 16.89
CA LYS A 856 -24.25 16.97 18.01
C LYS A 856 -23.56 17.46 19.29
N ASN A 857 -23.94 18.64 19.74
CA ASN A 857 -23.45 19.27 20.95
C ASN A 857 -24.61 19.73 21.85
N PRO A 858 -24.37 20.11 23.12
CA PRO A 858 -25.43 20.55 24.04
C PRO A 858 -26.26 21.75 23.53
N LYS A 859 -25.71 22.56 22.62
CA LYS A 859 -26.43 23.69 22.00
C LYS A 859 -27.29 23.30 20.80
N ARG A 860 -27.16 22.06 20.29
CA ARG A 860 -27.79 21.56 19.05
C ARG A 860 -27.59 22.54 17.89
N MET A 861 -26.35 23.01 17.73
CA MET A 861 -25.99 24.07 16.79
C MET A 861 -24.68 23.71 16.08
N SER A 862 -24.63 23.85 14.76
CA SER A 862 -23.37 23.71 14.02
C SER A 862 -22.44 24.87 14.33
N TYR A 863 -21.15 24.59 14.50
CA TYR A 863 -20.09 25.60 14.54
C TYR A 863 -19.50 25.90 13.15
N VAL A 864 -20.05 25.32 12.08
CA VAL A 864 -19.72 25.63 10.69
C VAL A 864 -20.82 26.50 10.10
N VAL A 865 -20.47 27.72 9.70
CA VAL A 865 -21.42 28.72 9.21
C VAL A 865 -22.07 28.25 7.91
N GLY A 866 -23.41 28.26 7.88
CA GLY A 866 -24.20 27.82 6.72
C GLY A 866 -24.38 26.30 6.59
N PHE A 867 -23.95 25.52 7.59
CA PHE A 867 -24.24 24.09 7.71
C PHE A 867 -25.30 23.83 8.81
N GLY A 868 -26.20 22.88 8.57
CA GLY A 868 -27.32 22.58 9.47
C GLY A 868 -28.38 23.68 9.55
N GLN A 869 -29.38 23.49 10.42
CA GLN A 869 -30.49 24.44 10.59
C GLN A 869 -30.14 25.62 11.52
N ARG A 870 -29.19 25.42 12.45
CA ARG A 870 -28.75 26.42 13.41
C ARG A 870 -27.23 26.54 13.35
N TYR A 871 -26.74 27.75 13.09
CA TYR A 871 -25.31 28.08 13.01
C TYR A 871 -25.08 29.55 13.43
N PRO A 872 -23.84 29.95 13.80
CA PRO A 872 -23.47 31.31 14.16
C PRO A 872 -23.79 32.32 13.05
N LYS A 873 -24.41 33.45 13.41
CA LYS A 873 -24.76 34.54 12.50
C LYS A 873 -23.96 35.82 12.75
N HIS A 874 -23.22 35.90 13.87
CA HIS A 874 -22.46 37.07 14.28
C HIS A 874 -20.96 36.76 14.29
N VAL A 875 -20.45 36.28 13.15
CA VAL A 875 -19.05 35.88 12.98
C VAL A 875 -18.13 37.10 13.07
N HIS A 876 -17.04 37.02 13.85
CA HIS A 876 -16.00 38.05 13.95
C HIS A 876 -15.22 38.15 12.64
N HIS A 877 -15.79 38.81 11.63
CA HIS A 877 -15.19 38.89 10.31
C HIS A 877 -15.59 40.19 9.60
N ARG A 878 -14.60 40.99 9.19
CA ARG A 878 -14.80 42.33 8.61
C ARG A 878 -15.60 42.29 7.31
N GLY A 879 -15.18 41.48 6.33
CA GLY A 879 -15.88 41.34 5.04
C GLY A 879 -17.32 40.81 5.16
N ALA A 880 -17.58 39.89 6.09
CA ALA A 880 -18.91 39.32 6.33
C ALA A 880 -19.85 40.31 7.04
N SER A 881 -19.33 41.11 7.98
CA SER A 881 -20.12 42.02 8.83
C SER A 881 -20.55 43.32 8.15
N ILE A 882 -19.84 43.76 7.10
CA ILE A 882 -20.13 45.02 6.39
C ILE A 882 -20.89 44.72 5.09
N PRO A 883 -22.06 45.35 4.84
CA PRO A 883 -22.86 45.05 3.65
C PRO A 883 -22.19 45.51 2.35
N LYS A 884 -22.42 44.78 1.26
CA LYS A 884 -22.00 45.20 -0.10
C LYS A 884 -23.10 46.06 -0.75
N ASN A 885 -23.19 47.31 -0.33
CA ASN A 885 -24.20 48.28 -0.81
C ASN A 885 -23.59 49.46 -1.62
N GLY A 886 -22.34 49.34 -2.07
CA GLY A 886 -21.63 50.42 -2.77
C GLY A 886 -21.16 51.58 -1.87
N VAL A 887 -21.49 51.59 -0.58
CA VAL A 887 -21.02 52.61 0.36
C VAL A 887 -19.64 52.23 0.89
N LYS A 888 -18.67 53.13 0.80
CA LYS A 888 -17.35 52.98 1.45
C LYS A 888 -17.44 53.48 2.90
N TYR A 889 -17.06 52.65 3.85
CA TYR A 889 -16.95 53.03 5.26
C TYR A 889 -15.49 53.33 5.60
N ASN A 890 -15.22 54.45 6.25
CA ASN A 890 -13.87 54.79 6.72
C ASN A 890 -13.46 53.90 7.92
N CYS A 891 -12.17 53.90 8.24
CA CYS A 891 -11.54 53.11 9.30
C CYS A 891 -12.38 52.95 10.58
N LYS A 892 -12.87 54.06 11.17
CA LYS A 892 -13.67 54.04 12.40
C LYS A 892 -15.17 53.85 12.15
N GLY A 893 -15.68 54.31 11.02
CA GLY A 893 -17.10 54.25 10.68
C GLY A 893 -17.61 52.82 10.47
N GLY A 894 -16.72 51.86 10.23
CA GLY A 894 -17.09 50.46 10.17
C GLY A 894 -17.25 49.75 11.52
N TRP A 895 -16.78 50.32 12.64
CA TRP A 895 -17.02 49.74 13.99
C TRP A 895 -18.51 49.61 14.30
N LYS A 896 -19.37 50.45 13.73
CA LYS A 896 -20.84 50.30 13.84
C LYS A 896 -21.35 48.95 13.33
N TRP A 897 -20.65 48.35 12.35
CA TRP A 897 -20.95 47.02 11.81
C TRP A 897 -20.36 45.90 12.66
N ARG A 898 -19.27 46.17 13.40
CA ARG A 898 -18.82 45.24 14.44
C ARG A 898 -19.83 45.18 15.59
N ASP A 899 -20.24 46.35 16.07
CA ASP A 899 -20.98 46.52 17.32
C ASP A 899 -22.49 46.37 17.17
N THR A 900 -22.99 46.27 15.94
CA THR A 900 -24.42 46.02 15.70
C THR A 900 -24.86 44.65 16.22
N LYS A 901 -26.05 44.61 16.84
CA LYS A 901 -26.71 43.36 17.27
C LYS A 901 -27.39 42.60 16.12
N LYS A 902 -27.38 43.16 14.90
CA LYS A 902 -27.92 42.48 13.71
C LYS A 902 -26.95 41.38 13.25
N PRO A 903 -27.45 40.31 12.62
CA PRO A 903 -26.59 39.28 12.02
C PRO A 903 -25.71 39.87 10.92
N ASN A 904 -24.62 39.16 10.59
CA ASN A 904 -23.76 39.54 9.48
C ASN A 904 -24.59 39.62 8.18
N PRO A 905 -24.54 40.73 7.43
CA PRO A 905 -25.30 40.88 6.18
C PRO A 905 -24.85 39.89 5.11
N ASN A 906 -23.57 39.50 5.11
CA ASN A 906 -23.05 38.47 4.23
C ASN A 906 -22.78 37.19 5.04
N THR A 907 -23.33 36.07 4.60
CA THR A 907 -23.04 34.77 5.23
C THR A 907 -21.71 34.23 4.71
N ILE A 908 -20.72 34.06 5.60
CA ILE A 908 -19.43 33.46 5.29
C ILE A 908 -19.52 31.93 5.36
N ILE A 909 -20.09 31.35 4.31
CA ILE A 909 -20.35 29.91 4.22
C ILE A 909 -19.05 29.12 4.41
N GLY A 910 -19.09 28.11 5.28
CA GLY A 910 -17.96 27.23 5.55
C GLY A 910 -17.02 27.65 6.67
N ALA A 911 -17.14 28.89 7.16
CA ALA A 911 -16.29 29.35 8.25
C ALA A 911 -16.56 28.52 9.51
N MET A 912 -15.51 27.86 10.03
CA MET A 912 -15.57 27.23 11.34
C MET A 912 -15.20 28.27 12.38
N VAL A 913 -16.14 28.59 13.27
CA VAL A 913 -15.84 29.53 14.34
C VAL A 913 -14.89 28.90 15.36
N ALA A 914 -14.24 29.74 16.18
CA ALA A 914 -13.35 29.31 17.25
C ALA A 914 -13.95 28.25 18.21
N GLY A 915 -15.25 28.36 18.49
CA GLY A 915 -16.03 27.33 19.20
C GLY A 915 -16.30 27.62 20.67
N PRO A 916 -16.75 26.63 21.44
CA PRO A 916 -17.24 26.83 22.80
C PRO A 916 -16.12 26.98 23.83
N ASP A 917 -16.49 27.37 25.05
CA ASP A 917 -15.62 27.31 26.23
C ASP A 917 -15.51 25.89 26.79
N LYS A 918 -14.71 25.73 27.85
CA LYS A 918 -14.48 24.46 28.55
C LYS A 918 -15.72 23.80 29.16
N HIS A 919 -16.88 24.46 29.14
CA HIS A 919 -18.14 24.00 29.70
C HIS A 919 -19.26 23.89 28.64
N ASP A 920 -18.92 23.80 27.36
CA ASP A 920 -19.88 23.80 26.24
C ASP A 920 -20.68 25.12 26.11
N GLY A 921 -20.24 26.19 26.77
CA GLY A 921 -20.77 27.52 26.63
C GLY A 921 -20.38 28.12 25.29
N PHE A 922 -21.32 28.70 24.56
CA PHE A 922 -21.04 29.40 23.32
C PHE A 922 -21.92 30.64 23.20
N HIS A 923 -21.28 31.76 22.82
CA HIS A 923 -21.93 33.04 22.63
C HIS A 923 -21.68 33.54 21.21
N ASP A 924 -22.75 33.59 20.40
CA ASP A 924 -22.72 34.13 19.03
C ASP A 924 -22.66 35.67 19.06
N ILE A 925 -21.52 36.21 19.47
CA ILE A 925 -21.29 37.64 19.64
C ILE A 925 -20.07 38.04 18.81
N ARG A 926 -20.28 38.92 17.82
CA ARG A 926 -19.25 39.36 16.88
C ARG A 926 -18.04 40.01 17.54
N THR A 927 -18.23 40.76 18.63
CA THR A 927 -17.10 41.40 19.34
C THR A 927 -16.23 40.38 20.09
N ASN A 928 -16.72 39.17 20.29
CA ASN A 928 -16.04 38.13 21.03
C ASN A 928 -15.37 37.13 20.07
N TYR A 929 -14.15 37.48 19.67
CA TYR A 929 -13.33 36.69 18.74
C TYR A 929 -13.00 35.30 19.31
N ASN A 930 -12.89 35.15 20.63
CA ASN A 930 -12.65 33.87 21.30
C ASN A 930 -13.68 32.77 20.99
N TYR A 931 -14.92 33.14 20.62
CA TYR A 931 -15.97 32.20 20.22
C TYR A 931 -16.22 32.22 18.71
N THR A 932 -16.18 33.40 18.08
CA THR A 932 -16.77 33.62 16.75
C THR A 932 -15.77 33.90 15.64
N GLU A 933 -14.46 33.89 15.91
CA GLU A 933 -13.43 34.11 14.90
C GLU A 933 -13.09 32.80 14.16
N PRO A 934 -13.17 32.78 12.82
CA PRO A 934 -12.66 31.69 12.01
C PRO A 934 -11.21 31.95 11.59
N THR A 935 -10.41 30.90 11.40
CA THR A 935 -9.00 31.00 10.97
C THR A 935 -8.69 30.05 9.81
N LEU A 936 -7.73 30.40 8.95
CA LEU A 936 -7.23 29.53 7.88
C LEU A 936 -6.73 28.18 8.42
N ALA A 937 -5.92 28.21 9.48
CA ALA A 937 -5.34 27.01 10.08
C ALA A 937 -6.42 26.04 10.60
N GLY A 938 -7.44 26.56 11.28
CA GLY A 938 -8.56 25.75 11.78
C GLY A 938 -9.42 25.18 10.65
N ASN A 939 -9.75 25.99 9.65
CA ASN A 939 -10.55 25.53 8.50
C ASN A 939 -9.83 24.50 7.62
N ALA A 940 -8.49 24.56 7.51
CA ALA A 940 -7.72 23.56 6.79
C ALA A 940 -7.79 22.19 7.49
N GLY A 941 -7.65 22.16 8.82
CA GLY A 941 -7.87 20.96 9.62
C GLY A 941 -9.29 20.42 9.51
N LEU A 942 -10.31 21.29 9.47
CA LEU A 942 -11.71 20.89 9.25
C LEU A 942 -11.88 20.20 7.89
N VAL A 943 -11.36 20.79 6.82
CA VAL A 943 -11.43 20.20 5.47
C VAL A 943 -10.75 18.83 5.46
N ALA A 944 -9.56 18.70 6.06
CA ALA A 944 -8.83 17.46 6.16
C ALA A 944 -9.60 16.37 6.93
N ALA A 945 -10.23 16.72 8.05
CA ALA A 945 -11.02 15.77 8.84
C ALA A 945 -12.33 15.37 8.13
N LEU A 946 -13.00 16.31 7.47
CA LEU A 946 -14.24 16.05 6.74
C LEU A 946 -14.01 15.10 5.56
N VAL A 947 -12.95 15.29 4.78
CA VAL A 947 -12.66 14.39 3.66
C VAL A 947 -12.26 13.00 4.18
N ALA A 948 -11.49 12.92 5.26
CA ALA A 948 -11.10 11.64 5.86
C ALA A 948 -12.33 10.81 6.28
N LEU A 949 -13.37 11.45 6.83
CA LEU A 949 -14.62 10.81 7.25
C LEU A 949 -15.68 10.67 6.14
N SER A 950 -15.52 11.37 5.01
CA SER A 950 -16.46 11.31 3.89
C SER A 950 -16.37 9.99 3.13
N GLY A 951 -17.52 9.49 2.67
CA GLY A 951 -17.66 8.26 1.87
C GLY A 951 -17.32 6.96 2.61
N GLU A 952 -18.00 5.87 2.24
CA GLU A 952 -17.64 4.52 2.68
C GLU A 952 -16.72 3.86 1.64
N SER A 953 -15.65 3.21 2.11
CA SER A 953 -14.83 2.21 1.38
C SER A 953 -13.66 2.63 0.47
N THR A 954 -13.18 3.87 0.45
CA THR A 954 -11.88 4.19 -0.20
C THR A 954 -10.82 4.46 0.87
N GLY A 955 -9.98 3.45 1.14
CA GLY A 955 -8.78 3.60 1.97
C GLY A 955 -7.68 4.42 1.29
N VAL A 956 -6.58 4.65 2.00
CA VAL A 956 -5.42 5.38 1.47
C VAL A 956 -4.77 4.60 0.31
N ASP A 957 -4.51 5.26 -0.81
CA ASP A 957 -3.86 4.66 -1.97
C ASP A 957 -2.34 4.58 -1.80
N LYS A 958 -1.85 3.42 -1.36
CA LYS A 958 -0.44 3.14 -1.12
C LYS A 958 0.46 3.36 -2.36
N ASN A 959 -0.08 3.16 -3.56
CA ASN A 959 0.71 3.18 -4.79
C ASN A 959 1.06 4.61 -5.20
N THR A 960 0.17 5.57 -4.93
CA THR A 960 0.35 6.96 -5.37
C THR A 960 0.97 7.86 -4.32
N ILE A 961 0.87 7.53 -3.02
CA ILE A 961 1.42 8.35 -1.91
C ILE A 961 2.96 8.43 -1.90
N PHE A 962 3.66 7.47 -2.50
CA PHE A 962 5.13 7.45 -2.59
C PHE A 962 5.66 7.68 -4.01
N SER A 963 4.84 8.19 -4.95
CA SER A 963 5.23 8.28 -6.36
C SER A 963 6.48 9.14 -6.65
N ALA A 964 6.90 10.00 -5.71
CA ALA A 964 8.11 10.81 -5.81
C ALA A 964 9.31 10.27 -5.01
N VAL A 965 9.13 9.18 -4.25
CA VAL A 965 10.19 8.51 -3.53
C VAL A 965 10.72 7.37 -4.40
N PRO A 966 12.01 7.38 -4.80
CA PRO A 966 12.57 6.30 -5.58
C PRO A 966 12.58 5.01 -4.75
N PRO A 967 12.55 3.82 -5.39
CA PRO A 967 12.75 2.56 -4.69
C PRO A 967 14.05 2.63 -3.89
N MET A 968 13.97 2.44 -2.56
CA MET A 968 15.14 2.52 -1.67
C MET A 968 16.12 1.36 -1.86
N PHE A 969 15.67 0.31 -2.54
CA PHE A 969 16.51 -0.80 -2.98
C PHE A 969 16.58 -0.78 -4.50
N PRO A 970 17.76 -1.05 -5.10
CA PRO A 970 17.84 -1.19 -6.54
C PRO A 970 16.85 -2.26 -6.98
N SER A 971 16.08 -1.96 -8.02
CA SER A 971 15.40 -3.02 -8.77
C SER A 971 16.45 -4.08 -9.07
N PRO A 972 16.16 -5.39 -8.85
CA PRO A 972 17.07 -6.44 -9.27
C PRO A 972 17.54 -6.15 -10.69
N PRO A 973 18.85 -6.21 -10.99
CA PRO A 973 19.32 -5.91 -12.33
C PRO A 973 18.53 -6.80 -13.31
N PRO A 974 18.13 -6.26 -14.49
CA PRO A 974 17.55 -7.10 -15.51
C PRO A 974 18.50 -8.27 -15.77
N PRO A 975 17.98 -9.48 -16.01
CA PRO A 975 18.82 -10.63 -16.28
C PRO A 975 19.86 -10.25 -17.35
N PRO A 976 21.13 -10.63 -17.18
CA PRO A 976 22.18 -10.26 -18.14
C PRO A 976 21.73 -10.64 -19.54
N ALA A 977 22.01 -9.76 -20.51
CA ALA A 977 21.67 -10.01 -21.90
C ALA A 977 22.13 -11.43 -22.26
N PRO A 978 21.27 -12.23 -22.93
CA PRO A 978 21.60 -13.61 -23.24
C PRO A 978 22.95 -13.65 -23.95
N TRP A 979 23.89 -14.36 -23.34
CA TRP A 979 25.22 -14.57 -23.91
C TRP A 979 25.04 -15.16 -25.31
N ARG A 980 25.50 -14.42 -26.32
CA ARG A 980 25.47 -14.87 -27.72
C ARG A 980 26.78 -15.63 -28.00
N PRO A 981 26.75 -16.95 -28.24
CA PRO A 981 27.90 -17.68 -28.77
C PRO A 981 28.31 -17.21 -30.16
#